data_AF-A0A8J4I9J9-F1
#
_entry.id   AF-A0A8J4I9J9-F1
#
_cell.length_a   1.000
_cell.length_b   1.000
_cell.length_c   1.000
_cell.angle_alpha   90.00
_cell.angle_beta   90.00
_cell.angle_gamma   90.00
#
_symmetry.space_group_name_H-M   'P 1'
#
loop_
_entity.id
_entity.type
_entity.pdbx_description
1 polymer ?
#
loop_
_entity_poly.entity_id
_entity_poly.type
_entity_poly.pdbx_seq_one_letter_code
_entity_poly.pdbx_strand_id
1 'polypeptide(L)'
;SQGLGCFSGFLVSMLVAYLLMKRKIVKMMSGYQVLRSTLQFLATTDLSVMGISLAKDVDASLPVLDDFHQAFEVVFVDPSGLVNLCADMTASKYHQVQFEAKRSMEILDDRTVDGFQVLLMTTKPMLRAFDHVFHLKHVSKLQGTCKKMQLLNELMDRGGNYVAAALPFVVSLLARGLAGRALLVTHSLPQISEWPIDAEPPKHKDVGPLTFGLLFVPEFAASTLEKGPQADHPEALDFRTFWGEKSELRRFQDGSICEAVVWQADTVCQKRLIPEQIVRHLLKLHMDIPESSICYTGALLESVIRTGQEASGTGEEAMVSVVCSYDDLSRKLWNLKGLPLTVTAVQGVHPALRYTDVFPPIPMKPIYSFHTRIRTKHLLLPSEEKPCPAYIAPLKIVCHMEGSGQWPQDKEAIKRIKAAFHLQLAELLQQQHQLVCRPAVTHTDVYKDGYVFRLQVAYHREPLILKEVVTPEGMLKYQDTEESRQLELETLHLPYLTSSLHGLQQQHPVFGSTCRLAKRWVSAQLLSDNISEECVDLLVAFLFLHPAPFTPPSSPQVGFLRFLDLLATFDWKNNPLIVNLNAGLTDADLTEIKNKFVAARSRLPIMFIATPKDRWSSMWTQERPSAQILQRLLMLASESLRALEEQLMDPLNSQDVKMVFRPPLDFYDVLIHLNPNQIPRHLESVDRPLKSFSRGVVKNSTAVKILFPVVDYDPVQCYLQELRVSTALWGGIGGYLPKGELPSGVQVISCLPLQDLVGDIFMYFACHGLCDAFSDLALFFYDKHGGEVIAVLWKPLSFQPQPFKVASMKGRMVTTLNNELVCIPNVEAILEDFEVLGEGLVKSIEARTEKWTI
;
A
#
# COMPACT_ATOMS: atom_id res chain seq x y z
N SER A 1 -4.38 -30.49 -4.17
CA SER A 1 -3.33 -30.78 -3.17
C SER A 1 -2.76 -32.16 -3.46
N GLN A 2 -1.50 -32.39 -3.10
CA GLN A 2 -0.83 -33.69 -3.22
C GLN A 2 -0.22 -34.03 -1.85
N GLY A 3 0.00 -35.32 -1.59
CA GLY A 3 0.63 -35.81 -0.35
C GLY A 3 -0.34 -36.36 0.70
N LEU A 4 0.22 -36.68 1.87
CA LEU A 4 -0.49 -37.32 2.99
C LEU A 4 -1.67 -36.48 3.48
N GLY A 5 -2.83 -37.10 3.71
CA GLY A 5 -4.02 -36.43 4.25
C GLY A 5 -4.67 -35.41 3.32
N CYS A 6 -4.35 -35.42 2.02
CA CYS A 6 -4.90 -34.45 1.06
C CYS A 6 -6.33 -34.81 0.60
N PHE A 7 -7.15 -33.79 0.33
CA PHE A 7 -8.45 -33.95 -0.33
C PHE A 7 -8.25 -34.06 -1.86
N SER A 8 -8.05 -35.29 -2.32
CA SER A 8 -7.66 -35.61 -3.70
C SER A 8 -8.86 -35.77 -4.66
N GLY A 9 -8.58 -35.82 -5.97
CA GLY A 9 -9.61 -36.12 -6.99
C GLY A 9 -10.29 -37.48 -6.80
N PHE A 10 -9.61 -38.44 -6.17
CA PHE A 10 -10.22 -39.71 -5.77
C PHE A 10 -11.29 -39.50 -4.69
N LEU A 11 -10.99 -38.75 -3.63
CA LEU A 11 -11.96 -38.46 -2.56
C LEU A 11 -13.16 -37.66 -3.06
N VAL A 12 -12.93 -36.70 -3.96
CA VAL A 12 -14.03 -35.97 -4.63
C VAL A 12 -14.91 -36.95 -5.41
N SER A 13 -14.32 -37.90 -6.14
CA SER A 13 -15.06 -38.90 -6.91
C SER A 13 -15.88 -39.83 -6.01
N MET A 14 -15.32 -40.26 -4.88
CA MET A 14 -16.03 -41.04 -3.86
C MET A 14 -17.17 -40.25 -3.23
N LEU A 15 -16.97 -38.96 -2.96
CA LEU A 15 -18.01 -38.08 -2.44
C LEU A 15 -19.16 -37.93 -3.44
N VAL A 16 -18.86 -37.72 -4.72
CA VAL A 16 -19.89 -37.68 -5.78
C VAL A 16 -20.67 -39.01 -5.84
N ALA A 17 -19.98 -40.14 -5.73
CA ALA A 17 -20.65 -41.45 -5.65
C ALA A 17 -21.56 -41.56 -4.42
N TYR A 18 -21.14 -41.04 -3.25
CA TYR A 18 -21.95 -40.99 -2.05
C TYR A 18 -23.21 -40.12 -2.24
N LEU A 19 -23.06 -38.95 -2.84
CA LEU A 19 -24.19 -38.06 -3.14
C LEU A 19 -25.18 -38.71 -4.11
N LEU A 20 -24.70 -39.46 -5.10
CA LEU A 20 -25.54 -40.21 -6.02
C LEU A 20 -26.28 -41.34 -5.29
N MET A 21 -25.59 -42.07 -4.41
CA MET A 21 -26.16 -43.13 -3.59
C MET A 21 -27.28 -42.61 -2.67
N LYS A 22 -27.05 -41.47 -2.01
CA LYS A 22 -28.05 -40.80 -1.16
C LYS A 22 -29.10 -40.02 -1.95
N ARG A 23 -29.11 -40.11 -3.29
CA ARG A 23 -30.03 -39.42 -4.20
C ARG A 23 -30.02 -37.89 -4.04
N LYS A 24 -28.92 -37.32 -3.55
CA LYS A 24 -28.71 -35.85 -3.50
C LYS A 24 -28.33 -35.28 -4.86
N ILE A 25 -27.79 -36.11 -5.74
CA ILE A 25 -27.61 -35.82 -7.17
C ILE A 25 -28.26 -36.92 -8.01
N VAL A 26 -28.57 -36.61 -9.27
CA VAL A 26 -29.22 -37.55 -10.21
C VAL A 26 -28.42 -37.69 -11.50
N LYS A 27 -28.55 -38.83 -12.19
CA LYS A 27 -27.79 -39.18 -13.41
C LYS A 27 -27.98 -38.19 -14.58
N MET A 28 -29.06 -37.42 -14.58
CA MET A 28 -29.37 -36.44 -15.62
C MET A 28 -28.75 -35.06 -15.36
N MET A 29 -28.09 -34.84 -14.22
CA MET A 29 -27.46 -33.56 -13.90
C MET A 29 -26.24 -33.29 -14.80
N SER A 30 -26.07 -32.04 -15.21
CA SER A 30 -24.86 -31.59 -15.90
C SER A 30 -23.65 -31.56 -14.96
N GLY A 31 -22.43 -31.53 -15.52
CA GLY A 31 -21.20 -31.41 -14.73
C GLY A 31 -21.20 -30.19 -13.80
N TYR A 32 -21.74 -29.07 -14.25
CA TYR A 32 -21.91 -27.87 -13.42
C TYR A 32 -22.87 -28.08 -12.25
N GLN A 33 -24.01 -28.74 -12.47
CA GLN A 33 -24.96 -29.05 -11.41
C GLN A 33 -24.38 -30.02 -10.38
N VAL A 34 -23.60 -31.01 -10.83
CA VAL A 34 -22.88 -31.94 -9.95
C VAL A 34 -21.83 -31.20 -9.13
N LEU A 35 -21.01 -30.35 -9.76
CA LEU A 35 -20.01 -29.52 -9.07
C LEU A 35 -20.67 -28.66 -7.99
N ARG A 36 -21.70 -27.89 -8.35
CA ARG A 36 -22.41 -27.01 -7.41
C ARG A 36 -23.03 -27.78 -6.24
N SER A 37 -23.64 -28.94 -6.51
CA SER A 37 -24.21 -29.79 -5.45
C SER A 37 -23.14 -30.36 -4.52
N THR A 38 -21.97 -30.70 -5.07
CA THR A 38 -20.82 -31.21 -4.30
C THR A 38 -20.22 -30.12 -3.42
N LEU A 39 -20.01 -28.93 -3.97
CA LEU A 39 -19.54 -27.75 -3.22
C LEU A 39 -20.54 -27.38 -2.11
N GLN A 40 -21.84 -27.35 -2.40
CA GLN A 40 -22.88 -27.10 -1.41
C GLN A 40 -22.85 -28.12 -0.26
N PHE A 41 -22.65 -29.41 -0.58
CA PHE A 41 -22.52 -30.44 0.45
C PHE A 41 -21.30 -30.20 1.33
N LEU A 42 -20.11 -29.98 0.74
CA LEU A 42 -18.88 -29.68 1.46
C LEU A 42 -19.00 -28.42 2.33
N ALA A 43 -19.68 -27.39 1.84
CA ALA A 43 -19.87 -26.12 2.55
C ALA A 43 -20.77 -26.23 3.80
N THR A 44 -21.64 -27.24 3.89
CA THR A 44 -22.67 -27.34 4.93
C THR A 44 -22.57 -28.58 5.82
N THR A 45 -21.83 -29.60 5.40
CA THR A 45 -21.66 -30.83 6.17
C THR A 45 -20.28 -30.84 6.81
N ASP A 46 -20.19 -31.12 8.10
CA ASP A 46 -18.91 -31.30 8.78
C ASP A 46 -18.60 -32.79 8.99
N LEU A 47 -17.63 -33.31 8.23
CA LEU A 47 -17.20 -34.70 8.33
C LEU A 47 -16.33 -34.98 9.56
N SER A 48 -15.86 -33.95 10.27
CA SER A 48 -15.17 -34.11 11.55
C SER A 48 -16.11 -34.35 12.73
N VAL A 49 -17.42 -34.18 12.52
CA VAL A 49 -18.45 -34.40 13.55
C VAL A 49 -19.40 -35.52 13.16
N MET A 50 -20.02 -35.42 11.98
CA MET A 50 -21.10 -36.36 11.62
C MET A 50 -20.57 -37.62 10.93
N GLY A 51 -19.45 -37.52 10.21
CA GLY A 51 -18.95 -38.58 9.33
C GLY A 51 -19.93 -38.99 8.21
N ILE A 52 -19.45 -39.73 7.21
CA ILE A 52 -20.30 -40.34 6.17
C ILE A 52 -19.83 -41.75 5.83
N SER A 53 -20.71 -42.57 5.26
CA SER A 53 -20.40 -43.94 4.82
C SER A 53 -21.05 -44.29 3.48
N LEU A 54 -20.29 -45.01 2.65
CA LEU A 54 -20.73 -45.63 1.40
C LEU A 54 -21.25 -47.06 1.58
N ALA A 55 -21.11 -47.65 2.77
CA ALA A 55 -21.63 -48.99 3.06
C ALA A 55 -23.16 -49.02 2.98
N LYS A 56 -23.71 -50.06 2.33
CA LYS A 56 -25.15 -50.23 2.11
C LYS A 56 -25.81 -51.17 3.11
N ASP A 57 -25.07 -52.19 3.54
CA ASP A 57 -25.55 -53.22 4.45
C ASP A 57 -24.86 -53.02 5.81
N VAL A 58 -25.67 -52.80 6.85
CA VAL A 58 -25.18 -52.69 8.22
C VAL A 58 -25.18 -54.10 8.81
N ASP A 59 -24.17 -54.90 8.46
CA ASP A 59 -23.86 -56.07 9.26
C ASP A 59 -23.49 -55.57 10.67
N ALA A 60 -24.17 -56.10 11.70
CA ALA A 60 -23.96 -55.68 13.08
C ALA A 60 -22.54 -55.95 13.60
N SER A 61 -21.73 -56.73 12.86
CA SER A 61 -20.32 -56.97 13.14
C SER A 61 -19.37 -55.91 12.60
N LEU A 62 -19.83 -54.98 11.76
CA LEU A 62 -19.00 -53.91 11.20
C LEU A 62 -18.92 -52.70 12.15
N PRO A 63 -17.78 -51.97 12.16
CA PRO A 63 -17.64 -50.76 12.96
C PRO A 63 -18.65 -49.68 12.57
N VAL A 64 -19.22 -48.99 13.55
CA VAL A 64 -20.09 -47.84 13.32
C VAL A 64 -19.28 -46.56 13.18
N LEU A 65 -19.91 -45.47 12.70
CA LEU A 65 -19.22 -44.19 12.52
C LEU A 65 -18.58 -43.67 13.82
N ASP A 66 -19.21 -43.90 14.96
CA ASP A 66 -18.68 -43.51 16.27
C ASP A 66 -17.38 -44.24 16.61
N ASP A 67 -17.22 -45.50 16.16
CA ASP A 67 -15.97 -46.24 16.34
C ASP A 67 -14.84 -45.61 15.52
N PHE A 68 -15.14 -45.15 14.30
CA PHE A 68 -14.16 -44.42 13.49
C PHE A 68 -13.79 -43.06 14.07
N HIS A 69 -14.76 -42.31 14.61
CA HIS A 69 -14.50 -41.00 15.23
C HIS A 69 -13.69 -41.08 16.51
N GLN A 70 -13.67 -42.23 17.19
CA GLN A 70 -12.74 -42.46 18.30
C GLN A 70 -11.27 -42.51 17.86
N ALA A 71 -11.00 -42.85 16.59
CA ALA A 71 -9.65 -43.03 16.05
C ALA A 71 -9.23 -41.93 15.06
N PHE A 72 -10.16 -41.27 14.38
CA PHE A 72 -9.88 -40.35 13.28
C PHE A 72 -10.64 -39.03 13.42
N GLU A 73 -9.97 -37.93 13.08
CA GLU A 73 -10.57 -36.58 13.11
C GLU A 73 -11.60 -36.34 11.99
N VAL A 74 -11.54 -37.09 10.88
CA VAL A 74 -12.43 -36.94 9.73
C VAL A 74 -12.84 -38.31 9.23
N VAL A 75 -14.15 -38.56 9.13
CA VAL A 75 -14.67 -39.90 8.81
C VAL A 75 -15.42 -39.92 7.48
N PHE A 76 -14.87 -40.68 6.53
CA PHE A 76 -15.55 -41.06 5.29
C PHE A 76 -15.29 -42.54 4.99
N VAL A 77 -16.24 -43.39 5.36
CA VAL A 77 -16.12 -44.85 5.23
C VAL A 77 -16.44 -45.31 3.81
N ASP A 78 -15.60 -46.22 3.31
CA ASP A 78 -15.69 -46.84 1.99
C ASP A 78 -16.91 -47.78 1.85
N PRO A 79 -17.16 -48.35 0.65
CA PRO A 79 -18.27 -49.28 0.44
C PRO A 79 -18.20 -50.58 1.24
N SER A 80 -17.01 -51.03 1.69
CA SER A 80 -16.87 -52.23 2.51
C SER A 80 -17.29 -52.02 3.96
N GLY A 81 -17.33 -50.77 4.43
CA GLY A 81 -17.62 -50.46 5.83
C GLY A 81 -16.41 -50.57 6.76
N LEU A 82 -15.23 -50.89 6.23
CA LEU A 82 -14.04 -51.20 7.02
C LEU A 82 -12.91 -50.17 6.89
N VAL A 83 -12.93 -49.33 5.85
CA VAL A 83 -11.83 -48.40 5.56
C VAL A 83 -12.31 -46.96 5.63
N ASN A 84 -11.67 -46.16 6.47
CA ASN A 84 -11.83 -44.70 6.44
C ASN A 84 -10.96 -44.10 5.33
N LEU A 85 -11.60 -43.60 4.28
CA LEU A 85 -10.94 -42.93 3.16
C LEU A 85 -10.24 -41.62 3.56
N CYS A 86 -10.63 -41.03 4.69
CA CYS A 86 -10.05 -39.81 5.25
C CYS A 86 -9.10 -40.08 6.43
N ALA A 87 -8.57 -41.30 6.60
CA ALA A 87 -7.78 -41.68 7.77
C ALA A 87 -6.62 -40.72 8.12
N ASP A 88 -5.91 -40.20 7.11
CA ASP A 88 -4.79 -39.27 7.31
C ASP A 88 -5.18 -37.78 7.32
N MET A 89 -6.47 -37.46 7.14
CA MET A 89 -6.95 -36.09 7.01
C MET A 89 -7.21 -35.47 8.38
N THR A 90 -6.48 -34.40 8.69
CA THR A 90 -6.76 -33.59 9.88
C THR A 90 -8.07 -32.79 9.72
N ALA A 91 -8.77 -32.52 10.80
CA ALA A 91 -9.96 -31.66 10.84
C ALA A 91 -9.67 -30.29 10.20
N SER A 92 -8.54 -29.67 10.51
CA SER A 92 -8.12 -28.39 9.92
C SER A 92 -8.04 -28.43 8.38
N LYS A 93 -7.54 -29.52 7.79
CA LYS A 93 -7.50 -29.70 6.33
C LYS A 93 -8.90 -29.82 5.75
N TYR A 94 -9.81 -30.53 6.43
CA TYR A 94 -11.19 -30.64 6.02
C TYR A 94 -11.93 -29.29 6.15
N HIS A 95 -11.75 -28.56 7.25
CA HIS A 95 -12.29 -27.21 7.43
C HIS A 95 -11.76 -26.23 6.38
N GLN A 96 -10.52 -26.38 5.93
CA GLN A 96 -10.03 -25.63 4.76
C GLN A 96 -10.84 -25.97 3.49
N VAL A 97 -11.09 -27.25 3.20
CA VAL A 97 -11.91 -27.66 2.04
C VAL A 97 -13.34 -27.09 2.15
N GLN A 98 -13.95 -27.18 3.33
CA GLN A 98 -15.27 -26.63 3.61
C GLN A 98 -15.30 -25.11 3.42
N PHE A 99 -14.29 -24.40 3.92
CA PHE A 99 -14.15 -22.95 3.74
C PHE A 99 -14.05 -22.58 2.26
N GLU A 100 -13.17 -23.24 1.51
CA GLU A 100 -13.02 -23.00 0.06
C GLU A 100 -14.30 -23.36 -0.70
N ALA A 101 -15.02 -24.41 -0.31
CA ALA A 101 -16.29 -24.78 -0.91
C ALA A 101 -17.37 -23.72 -0.68
N LYS A 102 -17.47 -23.18 0.54
CA LYS A 102 -18.38 -22.08 0.86
C LYS A 102 -18.06 -20.84 0.03
N ARG A 103 -16.77 -20.47 -0.06
CA ARG A 103 -16.32 -19.32 -0.85
C ARG A 103 -16.57 -19.51 -2.35
N SER A 104 -16.37 -20.72 -2.85
CA SER A 104 -16.65 -21.06 -4.25
C SER A 104 -18.13 -20.88 -4.58
N MET A 105 -19.03 -21.24 -3.67
CA MET A 105 -20.47 -21.02 -3.85
C MET A 105 -20.81 -19.52 -3.91
N GLU A 106 -20.24 -18.71 -3.02
CA GLU A 106 -20.41 -17.25 -3.05
C GLU A 106 -19.94 -16.64 -4.38
N ILE A 107 -18.80 -17.11 -4.91
CA ILE A 107 -18.26 -16.65 -6.21
C ILE A 107 -19.15 -17.08 -7.38
N LEU A 108 -19.70 -18.30 -7.35
CA LEU A 108 -20.63 -18.78 -8.38
C LEU A 108 -21.98 -18.04 -8.38
N ASP A 109 -22.35 -17.44 -7.25
CA ASP A 109 -23.58 -16.66 -7.10
C ASP A 109 -23.37 -15.17 -7.47
N ASP A 110 -22.13 -14.70 -7.48
CA ASP A 110 -21.75 -13.35 -7.90
C ASP A 110 -21.76 -13.22 -9.43
N ARG A 111 -22.62 -12.35 -9.95
CA ARG A 111 -22.76 -12.08 -11.39
C ARG A 111 -21.73 -11.11 -11.94
N THR A 112 -20.99 -10.42 -11.07
CA THR A 112 -20.04 -9.37 -11.44
C THR A 112 -18.67 -9.93 -11.80
N VAL A 113 -18.38 -11.14 -11.33
CA VAL A 113 -17.11 -11.85 -11.45
C VAL A 113 -17.22 -12.98 -12.48
N ASP A 114 -16.15 -13.23 -13.24
CA ASP A 114 -16.04 -14.46 -14.02
C ASP A 114 -15.70 -15.62 -13.08
N GLY A 115 -16.72 -16.29 -12.56
CA GLY A 115 -16.57 -17.41 -11.63
C GLY A 115 -15.80 -18.59 -12.22
N PHE A 116 -15.81 -18.80 -13.54
CA PHE A 116 -15.03 -19.86 -14.17
C PHE A 116 -13.54 -19.54 -14.10
N GLN A 117 -13.16 -18.34 -14.53
CA GLN A 117 -11.78 -17.88 -14.48
C GLN A 117 -11.24 -17.90 -13.05
N VAL A 118 -12.00 -17.32 -12.10
CA VAL A 118 -11.57 -17.17 -10.71
C VAL A 118 -11.42 -18.51 -9.99
N LEU A 119 -12.29 -19.50 -10.24
CA LEU A 119 -12.27 -20.77 -9.53
C LEU A 119 -11.36 -21.82 -10.17
N LEU A 120 -11.24 -21.83 -11.49
CA LEU A 120 -10.59 -22.93 -12.22
C LEU A 120 -9.29 -22.54 -12.90
N MET A 121 -9.09 -21.25 -13.19
CA MET A 121 -7.92 -20.76 -13.95
C MET A 121 -6.94 -19.97 -13.07
N THR A 122 -7.39 -19.43 -11.94
CA THR A 122 -6.53 -18.66 -11.03
C THR A 122 -5.80 -19.56 -10.03
N THR A 123 -4.48 -19.47 -10.01
CA THR A 123 -3.67 -20.16 -8.99
C THR A 123 -3.79 -19.46 -7.64
N LYS A 124 -3.80 -20.23 -6.55
CA LYS A 124 -3.97 -19.71 -5.18
C LYS A 124 -2.79 -20.10 -4.28
N PRO A 125 -1.59 -19.49 -4.43
CA PRO A 125 -0.44 -19.83 -3.59
C PRO A 125 -0.68 -19.48 -2.12
N MET A 126 -0.02 -20.22 -1.24
CA MET A 126 -0.18 -20.10 0.21
C MET A 126 0.14 -18.69 0.73
N LEU A 127 1.22 -18.07 0.24
CA LEU A 127 1.61 -16.70 0.61
C LEU A 127 0.57 -15.63 0.24
N ARG A 128 -0.25 -15.87 -0.78
CA ARG A 128 -1.34 -14.96 -1.17
C ARG A 128 -2.67 -15.34 -0.52
N ALA A 129 -2.85 -16.61 -0.14
CA ALA A 129 -4.09 -17.13 0.42
C ALA A 129 -4.24 -16.90 1.93
N PHE A 130 -3.14 -16.87 2.67
CA PHE A 130 -3.12 -16.77 4.13
C PHE A 130 -2.44 -15.47 4.57
N ASP A 131 -2.98 -14.83 5.61
CA ASP A 131 -2.54 -13.53 6.09
C ASP A 131 -1.09 -13.57 6.61
N HIS A 132 -0.76 -14.56 7.44
CA HIS A 132 0.59 -14.84 7.88
C HIS A 132 1.00 -16.28 7.55
N VAL A 133 2.28 -16.46 7.21
CA VAL A 133 2.91 -17.77 7.00
C VAL A 133 4.12 -17.89 7.93
N PHE A 134 4.39 -19.11 8.39
CA PHE A 134 5.61 -19.43 9.11
C PHE A 134 6.08 -20.85 8.79
N HIS A 135 7.36 -21.12 9.08
CA HIS A 135 8.01 -22.37 8.76
C HIS A 135 8.70 -22.96 9.97
N LEU A 136 8.66 -24.29 10.10
CA LEU A 136 9.53 -25.04 11.00
C LEU A 136 10.75 -25.54 10.22
N LYS A 137 11.90 -24.90 10.46
CA LYS A 137 13.16 -25.14 9.74
C LYS A 137 13.71 -26.55 9.98
N HIS A 138 13.71 -26.97 11.24
CA HIS A 138 14.34 -28.20 11.70
C HIS A 138 13.29 -29.22 12.11
N VAL A 139 12.67 -29.89 11.13
CA VAL A 139 11.63 -30.90 11.38
C VAL A 139 12.12 -32.05 12.28
N SER A 140 13.42 -32.31 12.34
CA SER A 140 14.02 -33.29 13.27
C SER A 140 13.69 -33.03 14.74
N LYS A 141 13.38 -31.79 15.13
CA LYS A 141 12.94 -31.46 16.50
C LYS A 141 11.61 -32.10 16.87
N LEU A 142 10.77 -32.44 15.88
CA LEU A 142 9.50 -33.15 16.11
C LEU A 142 9.70 -34.56 16.68
N GLN A 143 10.89 -35.16 16.57
CA GLN A 143 11.20 -36.42 17.26
C GLN A 143 11.11 -36.27 18.78
N GLY A 144 11.59 -35.15 19.33
CA GLY A 144 11.48 -34.83 20.74
C GLY A 144 10.00 -34.59 21.13
N THR A 145 9.26 -33.90 20.26
CA THR A 145 7.82 -33.69 20.43
C THR A 145 7.06 -35.00 20.55
N CYS A 146 7.32 -36.00 19.71
CA CYS A 146 6.66 -37.31 19.82
C CYS A 146 6.92 -37.99 21.17
N LYS A 147 8.13 -37.86 21.74
CA LYS A 147 8.44 -38.40 23.07
C LYS A 147 7.67 -37.66 24.17
N LYS A 148 7.66 -36.33 24.13
CA LYS A 148 6.97 -35.48 25.10
C LYS A 148 5.45 -35.71 25.11
N MET A 149 4.87 -35.83 23.92
CA MET A 149 3.44 -36.07 23.71
C MET A 149 3.06 -37.55 23.80
N GLN A 150 4.01 -38.45 24.12
CA GLN A 150 3.78 -39.91 24.24
C GLN A 150 3.21 -40.58 22.98
N LEU A 151 3.60 -40.10 21.79
CA LEU A 151 3.05 -40.53 20.49
C LEU A 151 3.68 -41.81 19.93
N LEU A 152 3.97 -42.80 20.78
CA LEU A 152 4.68 -44.01 20.35
C LEU A 152 3.81 -44.85 19.40
N ASN A 153 2.50 -44.94 19.66
CA ASN A 153 1.58 -45.73 18.84
C ASN A 153 1.44 -45.12 17.45
N GLU A 154 1.24 -43.79 17.38
CA GLU A 154 1.11 -43.04 16.14
C GLU A 154 2.40 -43.09 15.31
N LEU A 155 3.56 -43.15 15.98
CA LEU A 155 4.84 -43.38 15.32
C LEU A 155 4.92 -44.77 14.68
N MET A 156 4.46 -45.81 15.40
CA MET A 156 4.44 -47.18 14.89
C MET A 156 3.51 -47.31 13.69
N ASP A 157 2.31 -46.75 13.78
CA ASP A 157 1.31 -46.77 12.70
C ASP A 157 1.80 -46.09 11.42
N ARG A 158 2.68 -45.08 11.56
CA ARG A 158 3.23 -44.31 10.45
C ARG A 158 4.66 -44.69 10.08
N GLY A 159 5.11 -45.90 10.45
CA GLY A 159 6.41 -46.44 10.06
C GLY A 159 7.61 -45.61 10.52
N GLY A 160 7.50 -44.91 11.66
CA GLY A 160 8.54 -44.04 12.21
C GLY A 160 8.53 -42.60 11.66
N ASN A 161 7.54 -42.23 10.84
CA ASN A 161 7.39 -40.87 10.32
C ASN A 161 6.88 -39.91 11.41
N TYR A 162 7.82 -39.38 12.19
CA TYR A 162 7.54 -38.43 13.28
C TYR A 162 6.93 -37.10 12.81
N VAL A 163 7.14 -36.69 11.55
CA VAL A 163 6.51 -35.48 11.00
C VAL A 163 5.01 -35.72 10.86
N ALA A 164 4.64 -36.83 10.23
CA ALA A 164 3.25 -37.22 10.09
C ALA A 164 2.60 -37.45 11.47
N ALA A 165 3.27 -38.17 12.37
CA ALA A 165 2.73 -38.47 13.70
C ALA A 165 2.48 -37.20 14.55
N ALA A 166 3.39 -36.23 14.53
CA ALA A 166 3.25 -35.01 15.35
C ALA A 166 2.30 -33.96 14.73
N LEU A 167 2.15 -33.94 13.41
CA LEU A 167 1.46 -32.86 12.69
C LEU A 167 0.00 -32.60 13.17
N PRO A 168 -0.88 -33.60 13.36
CA PRO A 168 -2.25 -33.36 13.84
C PRO A 168 -2.26 -32.63 15.18
N PHE A 169 -1.38 -33.03 16.10
CA PHE A 169 -1.24 -32.40 17.41
C PHE A 169 -0.69 -30.96 17.31
N VAL A 170 0.22 -30.68 16.38
CA VAL A 170 0.74 -29.33 16.15
C VAL A 170 -0.40 -28.42 15.68
N VAL A 171 -1.17 -28.88 14.70
CA VAL A 171 -2.26 -28.11 14.10
C VAL A 171 -3.39 -27.89 15.11
N SER A 172 -3.78 -28.92 15.86
CA SER A 172 -4.79 -28.82 16.92
C SER A 172 -4.38 -27.87 18.04
N LEU A 173 -3.12 -27.94 18.50
CA LEU A 173 -2.55 -27.02 19.47
C LEU A 173 -2.64 -25.56 19.01
N LEU A 174 -2.23 -25.30 17.76
CA LEU A 174 -2.25 -23.96 17.18
C LEU A 174 -3.68 -23.46 16.94
N ALA A 175 -4.58 -24.32 16.46
CA ALA A 175 -5.99 -23.99 16.27
C ALA A 175 -6.67 -23.61 17.60
N ARG A 176 -6.39 -24.35 18.68
CA ARG A 176 -6.87 -24.02 20.03
C ARG A 176 -6.27 -22.72 20.55
N GLY A 177 -4.97 -22.53 20.37
CA GLY A 177 -4.25 -21.36 20.87
C GLY A 177 -4.58 -20.05 20.15
N LEU A 178 -4.88 -20.14 18.86
CA LEU A 178 -5.30 -19.01 18.02
C LEU A 178 -6.82 -18.94 17.88
N ALA A 179 -7.58 -19.69 18.69
CA ALA A 179 -9.03 -19.71 18.63
C ALA A 179 -9.59 -18.29 18.81
N GLY A 180 -10.58 -17.93 17.98
CA GLY A 180 -11.13 -16.58 17.91
C GLY A 180 -10.29 -15.59 17.09
N ARG A 181 -8.98 -15.82 16.90
CA ARG A 181 -8.06 -14.96 16.12
C ARG A 181 -7.84 -15.45 14.70
N ALA A 182 -7.77 -16.76 14.52
CA ALA A 182 -7.58 -17.40 13.22
C ALA A 182 -8.86 -18.10 12.78
N LEU A 183 -9.28 -17.83 11.55
CA LEU A 183 -10.36 -18.56 10.87
C LEU A 183 -9.87 -19.92 10.37
N LEU A 184 -8.63 -19.98 9.87
CA LEU A 184 -8.00 -21.23 9.44
C LEU A 184 -6.54 -21.27 9.90
N VAL A 185 -6.13 -22.43 10.38
CA VAL A 185 -4.73 -22.81 10.56
C VAL A 185 -4.46 -23.95 9.60
N THR A 186 -3.74 -23.72 8.51
CA THR A 186 -3.39 -24.75 7.53
C THR A 186 -1.92 -25.13 7.63
N HIS A 187 -1.58 -26.22 6.96
CA HIS A 187 -0.23 -26.67 6.73
C HIS A 187 -0.04 -27.12 5.28
N SER A 188 1.20 -27.01 4.82
CA SER A 188 1.69 -27.60 3.57
C SER A 188 2.85 -28.52 3.89
N LEU A 189 2.74 -29.78 3.47
CA LEU A 189 3.81 -30.75 3.58
C LEU A 189 4.72 -30.65 2.35
N PRO A 190 6.05 -30.72 2.53
CA PRO A 190 6.96 -30.83 1.41
C PRO A 190 6.65 -32.07 0.58
N GLN A 191 6.78 -31.96 -0.74
CA GLN A 191 6.72 -33.13 -1.60
C GLN A 191 7.92 -34.03 -1.28
N ILE A 192 7.66 -35.31 -1.04
CA ILE A 192 8.73 -36.30 -0.84
C ILE A 192 9.48 -36.39 -2.17
N SER A 193 10.79 -36.13 -2.12
CA SER A 193 11.65 -36.25 -3.31
C SER A 193 11.62 -37.68 -3.82
N GLU A 194 11.46 -37.85 -5.13
CA GLU A 194 11.66 -39.16 -5.76
C GLU A 194 13.12 -39.59 -5.58
N TRP A 195 13.35 -40.89 -5.33
CA TRP A 195 14.68 -41.45 -5.19
C TRP A 195 14.89 -42.62 -6.16
N PRO A 196 16.14 -42.85 -6.62
CA PRO A 196 16.47 -44.01 -7.42
C PRO A 196 16.18 -45.33 -6.68
N ILE A 197 15.78 -46.36 -7.41
CA ILE A 197 15.44 -47.68 -6.84
C ILE A 197 16.65 -48.34 -6.16
N ASP A 198 17.86 -47.99 -6.59
CA ASP A 198 19.14 -48.45 -6.05
C ASP A 198 19.66 -47.60 -4.87
N ALA A 199 18.96 -46.54 -4.49
CA ALA A 199 19.31 -45.67 -3.36
C ALA A 199 18.46 -45.97 -2.12
N GLU A 200 19.02 -45.69 -0.93
CA GLU A 200 18.23 -45.69 0.31
C GLU A 200 17.13 -44.63 0.25
N PRO A 201 15.95 -44.88 0.86
CA PRO A 201 14.88 -43.91 0.90
C PRO A 201 15.30 -42.64 1.67
N PRO A 202 14.81 -41.45 1.26
CA PRO A 202 15.05 -40.20 1.97
C PRO A 202 14.65 -40.32 3.45
N LYS A 203 15.51 -39.83 4.35
CA LYS A 203 15.21 -39.86 5.78
C LYS A 203 14.19 -38.77 6.09
N HIS A 204 13.32 -38.99 7.07
CA HIS A 204 12.30 -38.01 7.48
C HIS A 204 12.88 -36.65 7.92
N LYS A 205 14.16 -36.60 8.32
CA LYS A 205 14.86 -35.35 8.66
C LYS A 205 15.20 -34.49 7.45
N ASP A 206 15.20 -35.08 6.26
CA ASP A 206 15.62 -34.45 5.00
C ASP A 206 14.40 -33.95 4.19
N VAL A 207 13.18 -34.09 4.73
CA VAL A 207 11.90 -33.72 4.08
C VAL A 207 11.76 -32.21 3.83
N GLY A 208 12.67 -31.37 4.35
CA GLY A 208 12.59 -29.92 4.21
C GLY A 208 11.68 -29.25 5.26
N PRO A 209 11.48 -27.93 5.18
CA PRO A 209 10.75 -27.18 6.20
C PRO A 209 9.24 -27.40 6.11
N LEU A 210 8.59 -27.58 7.27
CA LEU A 210 7.13 -27.67 7.36
C LEU A 210 6.52 -26.26 7.38
N THR A 211 5.57 -25.98 6.50
CA THR A 211 5.00 -24.63 6.34
C THR A 211 3.57 -24.56 6.86
N PHE A 212 3.24 -23.49 7.57
CA PHE A 212 1.94 -23.24 8.18
C PHE A 212 1.38 -21.88 7.75
N GLY A 213 0.07 -21.82 7.53
CA GLY A 213 -0.62 -20.63 7.04
C GLY A 213 -1.76 -20.28 7.99
N LEU A 214 -1.83 -19.01 8.35
CA LEU A 214 -2.82 -18.48 9.28
C LEU A 214 -3.70 -17.49 8.51
N LEU A 215 -4.99 -17.79 8.44
CA LEU A 215 -6.01 -16.87 7.92
C LEU A 215 -6.70 -16.25 9.12
N PHE A 216 -6.70 -14.92 9.24
CA PHE A 216 -7.15 -14.24 10.45
C PHE A 216 -8.61 -13.82 10.42
N VAL A 217 -9.15 -13.59 11.61
CA VAL A 217 -10.36 -12.81 11.86
C VAL A 217 -9.91 -11.40 12.24
N PRO A 218 -10.04 -10.40 11.34
CA PRO A 218 -9.45 -9.07 11.51
C PRO A 218 -9.78 -8.39 12.84
N GLU A 219 -10.98 -8.60 13.37
CA GLU A 219 -11.50 -7.97 14.59
C GLU A 219 -10.74 -8.41 15.85
N PHE A 220 -10.27 -9.66 15.89
CA PHE A 220 -9.69 -10.27 17.09
C PHE A 220 -8.20 -10.55 16.98
N ALA A 221 -7.66 -10.66 15.76
CA ALA A 221 -6.27 -11.06 15.52
C ALA A 221 -5.26 -10.22 16.33
N ALA A 222 -5.50 -8.91 16.43
CA ALA A 222 -4.65 -7.94 17.12
C ALA A 222 -5.02 -7.68 18.60
N SER A 223 -5.95 -8.45 19.19
CA SER A 223 -6.31 -8.32 20.60
C SER A 223 -5.09 -8.57 21.50
N THR A 224 -4.91 -7.78 22.54
CA THR A 224 -3.81 -7.94 23.51
C THR A 224 -4.18 -8.83 24.68
N LEU A 225 -5.47 -9.18 24.82
CA LEU A 225 -6.01 -9.86 25.98
C LEU A 225 -6.76 -11.12 25.54
N GLU A 226 -6.38 -12.25 26.12
CA GLU A 226 -7.16 -13.49 26.10
C GLU A 226 -7.92 -13.59 27.42
N LYS A 227 -9.25 -13.50 27.37
CA LYS A 227 -10.10 -13.74 28.55
C LYS A 227 -10.37 -15.24 28.65
N GLY A 228 -10.00 -15.83 29.78
CA GLY A 228 -10.31 -17.21 30.13
C GLY A 228 -11.58 -17.33 30.99
N PRO A 229 -11.86 -18.55 31.50
CA PRO A 229 -13.00 -18.82 32.39
C PRO A 229 -12.82 -18.15 33.77
N GLN A 230 -13.90 -18.10 34.55
CA GLN A 230 -13.85 -17.62 35.94
C GLN A 230 -12.95 -18.50 36.81
N ALA A 231 -12.26 -17.87 37.77
CA ALA A 231 -11.19 -18.52 38.53
C ALA A 231 -11.64 -19.73 39.38
N ASP A 232 -12.93 -19.79 39.73
CA ASP A 232 -13.58 -20.83 40.52
C ASP A 232 -14.13 -21.98 39.67
N HIS A 233 -14.21 -21.82 38.35
CA HIS A 233 -14.65 -22.88 37.45
C HIS A 233 -13.54 -23.93 37.22
N PRO A 234 -13.90 -25.22 37.04
CA PRO A 234 -12.92 -26.29 36.79
C PRO A 234 -12.11 -26.05 35.51
N GLU A 235 -12.71 -25.43 34.49
CA GLU A 235 -12.06 -25.06 33.22
C GLU A 235 -10.86 -24.10 33.40
N ALA A 236 -10.77 -23.38 34.52
CA ALA A 236 -9.64 -22.51 34.83
C ALA A 236 -8.33 -23.30 35.04
N LEU A 237 -8.41 -24.56 35.49
CA LEU A 237 -7.22 -25.41 35.59
C LEU A 237 -6.68 -25.77 34.21
N ASP A 238 -7.57 -26.10 33.27
CA ASP A 238 -7.20 -26.42 31.89
C ASP A 238 -6.61 -25.20 31.19
N PHE A 239 -7.18 -24.01 31.42
CA PHE A 239 -6.66 -22.75 30.88
C PHE A 239 -5.26 -22.45 31.41
N ARG A 240 -5.04 -22.57 32.73
CA ARG A 240 -3.71 -22.38 33.34
C ARG A 240 -2.69 -23.38 32.83
N THR A 241 -3.08 -24.64 32.69
CA THR A 241 -2.20 -25.70 32.17
C THR A 241 -1.84 -25.44 30.72
N PHE A 242 -2.80 -24.98 29.91
CA PHE A 242 -2.60 -24.69 28.50
C PHE A 242 -1.68 -23.49 28.27
N TRP A 243 -1.85 -22.39 29.02
CA TRP A 243 -1.04 -21.18 28.85
C TRP A 243 0.23 -21.15 29.70
N GLY A 244 0.32 -22.00 30.72
CA GLY A 244 1.46 -22.09 31.63
C GLY A 244 1.70 -20.78 32.38
N GLU A 245 2.96 -20.35 32.40
CA GLU A 245 3.39 -19.12 33.07
C GLU A 245 2.76 -17.82 32.54
N LYS A 246 2.08 -17.86 31.38
CA LYS A 246 1.39 -16.70 30.81
C LYS A 246 0.00 -16.47 31.39
N SER A 247 -0.57 -17.46 32.08
CA SER A 247 -1.89 -17.31 32.72
C SER A 247 -1.78 -16.52 34.02
N GLU A 248 -2.58 -15.48 34.16
CA GLU A 248 -2.69 -14.68 35.38
C GLU A 248 -4.16 -14.42 35.74
N LEU A 249 -4.44 -14.24 37.03
CA LEU A 249 -5.76 -13.82 37.49
C LEU A 249 -5.96 -12.32 37.27
N ARG A 250 -7.02 -11.96 36.55
CA ARG A 250 -7.34 -10.57 36.26
C ARG A 250 -8.78 -10.25 36.62
N ARG A 251 -8.96 -9.12 37.30
CA ARG A 251 -10.28 -8.53 37.56
C ARG A 251 -10.69 -7.68 36.36
N PHE A 252 -11.87 -7.95 35.81
CA PHE A 252 -12.45 -7.23 34.68
C PHE A 252 -13.39 -6.10 35.14
N GLN A 253 -13.78 -5.21 34.22
CA GLN A 253 -14.65 -4.06 34.52
C GLN A 253 -16.04 -4.47 35.04
N ASP A 254 -16.50 -5.66 34.66
CA ASP A 254 -17.73 -6.29 35.15
C ASP A 254 -17.60 -6.84 36.59
N GLY A 255 -16.42 -6.70 37.22
CA GLY A 255 -16.12 -7.20 38.56
C GLY A 255 -15.75 -8.69 38.61
N SER A 256 -15.85 -9.42 37.49
CA SER A 256 -15.48 -10.82 37.40
C SER A 256 -13.97 -11.00 37.55
N ILE A 257 -13.56 -12.09 38.20
CA ILE A 257 -12.16 -12.52 38.31
C ILE A 257 -12.02 -13.77 37.45
N CYS A 258 -11.31 -13.64 36.34
CA CYS A 258 -11.09 -14.71 35.38
C CYS A 258 -9.59 -14.96 35.22
N GLU A 259 -9.24 -16.16 34.79
CA GLU A 259 -7.94 -16.40 34.19
C GLU A 259 -7.81 -15.55 32.92
N ALA A 260 -6.61 -15.04 32.64
CA ALA A 260 -6.34 -14.22 31.46
C ALA A 260 -4.89 -14.35 31.01
N VAL A 261 -4.65 -14.04 29.73
CA VAL A 261 -3.30 -13.88 29.16
C VAL A 261 -3.18 -12.51 28.54
N VAL A 262 -2.09 -11.80 28.84
CA VAL A 262 -1.80 -10.47 28.29
C VAL A 262 -0.55 -10.51 27.41
N TRP A 263 -0.72 -10.13 26.15
CA TRP A 263 0.36 -10.00 25.18
C TRP A 263 0.89 -8.57 25.15
N GLN A 264 2.21 -8.44 25.26
CA GLN A 264 2.87 -7.13 25.27
C GLN A 264 3.00 -6.59 23.85
N ALA A 265 2.34 -5.46 23.58
CA ALA A 265 2.39 -4.76 22.31
C ALA A 265 1.92 -3.31 22.46
N ASP A 266 2.85 -2.36 22.32
CA ASP A 266 2.59 -0.92 22.47
C ASP A 266 2.05 -0.31 21.18
N THR A 267 2.48 -0.84 20.03
CA THR A 267 2.13 -0.32 18.70
C THR A 267 1.20 -1.25 17.93
N VAL A 268 0.46 -0.72 16.96
CA VAL A 268 -0.41 -1.50 16.06
C VAL A 268 0.38 -2.56 15.29
N CYS A 269 1.61 -2.23 14.86
CA CYS A 269 2.56 -3.17 14.25
C CYS A 269 2.86 -4.36 15.16
N GLN A 270 3.21 -4.11 16.43
CA GLN A 270 3.46 -5.19 17.40
C GLN A 270 2.19 -6.00 17.70
N LYS A 271 1.02 -5.36 17.72
CA LYS A 271 -0.26 -6.04 17.92
C LYS A 271 -0.57 -7.02 16.78
N ARG A 272 -0.23 -6.67 15.53
CA ARG A 272 -0.34 -7.61 14.40
C ARG A 272 0.54 -8.85 14.56
N LEU A 273 1.64 -8.77 15.30
CA LEU A 273 2.56 -9.88 15.56
C LEU A 273 2.22 -10.71 16.81
N ILE A 274 1.11 -10.45 17.49
CA ILE A 274 0.66 -11.28 18.62
C ILE A 274 0.47 -12.76 18.22
N PRO A 275 -0.09 -13.11 17.04
CA PRO A 275 -0.12 -14.49 16.57
C PRO A 275 1.26 -15.15 16.50
N GLU A 276 2.33 -14.41 16.16
CA GLU A 276 3.70 -14.93 16.21
C GLU A 276 4.11 -15.28 17.66
N GLN A 277 3.82 -14.38 18.61
CA GLN A 277 4.12 -14.62 20.03
C GLN A 277 3.39 -15.85 20.56
N ILE A 278 2.11 -16.04 20.18
CA ILE A 278 1.30 -17.21 20.53
C ILE A 278 1.92 -18.49 19.96
N VAL A 279 2.23 -18.51 18.65
CA VAL A 279 2.83 -19.67 17.98
C VAL A 279 4.15 -20.06 18.65
N ARG A 280 5.05 -19.10 18.89
CA ARG A 280 6.34 -19.34 19.55
C ARG A 280 6.16 -19.89 20.96
N HIS A 281 5.25 -19.30 21.75
CA HIS A 281 4.98 -19.73 23.12
C HIS A 281 4.46 -21.17 23.19
N LEU A 282 3.43 -21.48 22.40
CA LEU A 282 2.76 -22.79 22.46
C LEU A 282 3.65 -23.92 21.97
N LEU A 283 4.38 -23.71 20.86
CA LEU A 283 5.28 -24.73 20.33
C LEU A 283 6.46 -24.99 21.27
N LYS A 284 6.94 -23.97 21.99
CA LYS A 284 7.94 -24.14 23.03
C LYS A 284 7.38 -24.90 24.24
N LEU A 285 6.26 -24.43 24.80
CA LEU A 285 5.68 -24.94 26.03
C LEU A 285 5.23 -26.40 25.90
N HIS A 286 4.50 -26.73 24.82
CA HIS A 286 3.87 -28.06 24.67
C HIS A 286 4.72 -29.03 23.85
N MET A 287 5.60 -28.55 22.97
CA MET A 287 6.28 -29.39 21.99
C MET A 287 7.81 -29.38 22.06
N ASP A 288 8.42 -28.60 22.97
CA ASP A 288 9.87 -28.41 23.09
C ASP A 288 10.55 -27.94 21.79
N ILE A 289 9.80 -27.23 20.95
CA ILE A 289 10.34 -26.63 19.73
C ILE A 289 10.95 -25.28 20.09
N PRO A 290 12.27 -25.08 19.91
CA PRO A 290 12.91 -23.82 20.25
C PRO A 290 12.53 -22.73 19.24
N GLU A 291 12.50 -21.48 19.70
CA GLU A 291 12.16 -20.31 18.89
C GLU A 291 13.07 -20.13 17.66
N SER A 292 14.32 -20.60 17.73
CA SER A 292 15.27 -20.60 16.60
C SER A 292 14.88 -21.53 15.46
N SER A 293 14.02 -22.53 15.72
CA SER A 293 13.50 -23.44 14.69
C SER A 293 12.27 -22.87 13.96
N ILE A 294 11.71 -21.76 14.44
CA ILE A 294 10.52 -21.12 13.87
C ILE A 294 10.96 -19.91 13.04
N CYS A 295 10.68 -19.94 11.74
CA CYS A 295 10.82 -18.80 10.83
C CYS A 295 9.46 -18.17 10.59
N TYR A 296 9.20 -17.00 11.16
CA TYR A 296 7.95 -16.28 10.93
C TYR A 296 8.12 -15.30 9.77
N THR A 297 7.35 -15.45 8.69
CA THR A 297 7.50 -14.64 7.47
C THR A 297 6.33 -13.67 7.25
N GLY A 298 5.35 -13.61 8.15
CA GLY A 298 4.09 -12.86 7.96
C GLY A 298 4.16 -11.33 7.90
N ALA A 299 5.25 -10.68 8.33
CA ALA A 299 5.33 -9.21 8.39
C ALA A 299 6.73 -8.62 8.13
N LEU A 300 7.52 -9.27 7.25
CA LEU A 300 8.92 -8.87 7.01
C LEU A 300 9.03 -7.52 6.26
N LEU A 301 8.04 -7.20 5.43
CA LEU A 301 8.03 -5.98 4.62
C LEU A 301 7.73 -4.71 5.39
N GLU A 302 7.18 -4.80 6.61
CA GLU A 302 6.80 -3.62 7.38
C GLU A 302 7.98 -2.69 7.70
N SER A 303 9.21 -3.22 7.66
CA SER A 303 10.45 -2.46 7.86
C SER A 303 10.62 -1.30 6.86
N VAL A 304 10.11 -1.40 5.63
CA VAL A 304 10.27 -0.37 4.58
C VAL A 304 9.37 0.86 4.76
N ILE A 305 8.37 0.77 5.64
CA ILE A 305 7.43 1.85 5.97
C ILE A 305 7.50 2.28 7.45
N ARG A 306 8.53 1.81 8.20
CA ARG A 306 8.74 2.22 9.59
C ARG A 306 9.09 3.69 9.68
N THR A 307 8.46 4.37 10.62
CA THR A 307 8.76 5.77 10.95
C THR A 307 9.71 5.80 12.15
N GLY A 308 10.70 6.71 12.22
CA GLY A 308 11.47 6.90 13.48
C GLY A 308 12.43 5.77 13.89
N GLN A 309 12.83 5.66 15.16
CA GLN A 309 13.74 4.58 15.64
C GLN A 309 12.96 3.28 15.89
N GLU A 310 13.62 2.16 16.21
CA GLU A 310 12.99 0.82 16.33
C GLU A 310 11.75 0.73 17.23
N ALA A 311 11.63 1.59 18.25
CA ALA A 311 10.45 1.67 19.13
C ALA A 311 9.23 2.38 18.51
N SER A 312 9.42 3.05 17.38
CA SER A 312 8.37 3.74 16.64
C SER A 312 7.72 2.75 15.67
N GLY A 313 6.40 2.61 15.73
CA GLY A 313 5.63 1.67 14.91
C GLY A 313 5.69 2.00 13.41
N THR A 314 4.83 1.34 12.65
CA THR A 314 4.70 1.59 11.22
C THR A 314 3.99 2.90 10.90
N GLY A 315 3.56 3.73 11.86
CA GLY A 315 3.05 5.08 11.61
C GLY A 315 1.51 5.23 11.66
N GLU A 316 0.78 4.16 11.92
CA GLU A 316 -0.68 4.16 12.09
C GLU A 316 -1.11 5.07 13.25
N GLU A 317 -0.38 5.08 14.36
CA GLU A 317 -0.67 5.97 15.49
C GLU A 317 -0.48 7.44 15.11
N ALA A 318 0.50 7.75 14.26
CA ALA A 318 0.71 9.09 13.74
C ALA A 318 -0.44 9.52 12.83
N MET A 319 -0.95 8.62 11.98
CA MET A 319 -2.14 8.89 11.17
C MET A 319 -3.37 9.21 12.02
N VAL A 320 -3.63 8.42 13.07
CA VAL A 320 -4.73 8.69 14.00
C VAL A 320 -4.56 10.05 14.66
N SER A 321 -3.34 10.39 15.09
CA SER A 321 -3.05 11.72 15.67
C SER A 321 -3.32 12.87 14.68
N VAL A 322 -2.94 12.72 13.40
CA VAL A 322 -3.22 13.69 12.34
C VAL A 322 -4.72 13.87 12.13
N VAL A 323 -5.48 12.76 12.03
CA VAL A 323 -6.93 12.78 11.83
C VAL A 323 -7.63 13.46 13.02
N CYS A 324 -7.26 13.13 14.27
CA CYS A 324 -7.82 13.80 15.44
C CYS A 324 -7.52 15.30 15.47
N SER A 325 -6.31 15.71 15.07
CA SER A 325 -5.94 17.13 15.00
C SER A 325 -6.73 17.87 13.91
N TYR A 326 -6.94 17.22 12.76
CA TYR A 326 -7.79 17.69 11.66
C TYR A 326 -9.26 17.86 12.09
N ASP A 327 -9.86 16.86 12.74
CA ASP A 327 -11.27 16.91 13.17
C ASP A 327 -11.52 18.07 14.14
N ASP A 328 -10.57 18.31 15.05
CA ASP A 328 -10.63 19.46 15.95
C ASP A 328 -10.50 20.80 15.21
N LEU A 329 -9.59 20.92 14.23
CA LEU A 329 -9.48 22.12 13.39
C LEU A 329 -10.75 22.35 12.55
N SER A 330 -11.31 21.29 11.99
CA SER A 330 -12.55 21.31 11.23
C SER A 330 -13.69 21.86 12.08
N ARG A 331 -13.88 21.36 13.31
CA ARG A 331 -14.88 21.91 14.26
C ARG A 331 -14.67 23.39 14.57
N LYS A 332 -13.42 23.85 14.69
CA LYS A 332 -13.12 25.27 14.93
C LYS A 332 -13.48 26.13 13.72
N LEU A 333 -13.15 25.70 12.52
CA LEU A 333 -13.50 26.38 11.27
C LEU A 333 -15.02 26.47 11.06
N TRP A 334 -15.76 25.41 11.36
CA TRP A 334 -17.22 25.40 11.31
C TRP A 334 -17.88 26.39 12.27
N ASN A 335 -17.28 26.61 13.43
CA ASN A 335 -17.83 27.48 14.48
C ASN A 335 -17.22 28.90 14.48
N LEU A 336 -16.44 29.24 13.45
CA LEU A 336 -15.76 30.52 13.35
C LEU A 336 -16.77 31.66 13.17
N LYS A 337 -16.73 32.66 14.05
CA LYS A 337 -17.62 33.82 13.98
C LYS A 337 -16.93 34.99 13.28
N GLY A 338 -17.67 35.84 12.57
CA GLY A 338 -17.13 37.07 11.97
C GLY A 338 -16.55 36.92 10.55
N LEU A 339 -16.75 35.78 9.89
CA LEU A 339 -16.54 35.69 8.44
C LEU A 339 -17.73 36.31 7.69
N PRO A 340 -17.50 37.02 6.58
CA PRO A 340 -18.57 37.57 5.74
C PRO A 340 -19.48 36.49 5.13
N LEU A 341 -18.91 35.32 4.86
CA LEU A 341 -19.60 34.12 4.38
C LEU A 341 -19.28 32.96 5.31
N THR A 342 -20.27 32.17 5.68
CA THR A 342 -20.05 31.01 6.55
C THR A 342 -19.34 29.86 5.81
N VAL A 343 -18.60 29.04 6.56
CA VAL A 343 -17.98 27.81 6.03
C VAL A 343 -19.03 26.70 6.02
N THR A 344 -19.29 26.12 4.86
CA THR A 344 -20.31 25.07 4.65
C THR A 344 -19.73 23.67 4.60
N ALA A 345 -18.44 23.52 4.29
CA ALA A 345 -17.75 22.26 4.35
C ALA A 345 -16.26 22.47 4.56
N VAL A 346 -15.65 21.57 5.32
CA VAL A 346 -14.21 21.47 5.52
C VAL A 346 -13.82 20.05 5.11
N GLN A 347 -13.04 19.93 4.04
CA GLN A 347 -12.73 18.65 3.42
C GLN A 347 -11.22 18.45 3.30
N GLY A 348 -10.73 17.39 3.93
CA GLY A 348 -9.35 16.95 3.80
C GLY A 348 -9.08 16.33 2.43
N VAL A 349 -7.94 16.66 1.84
CA VAL A 349 -7.50 16.06 0.56
C VAL A 349 -6.11 15.42 0.62
N HIS A 350 -5.38 15.64 1.71
CA HIS A 350 -4.06 15.04 1.92
C HIS A 350 -4.16 13.51 2.16
N PRO A 351 -3.24 12.69 1.61
CA PRO A 351 -3.24 11.22 1.80
C PRO A 351 -3.27 10.76 3.27
N ALA A 352 -2.66 11.53 4.17
CA ALA A 352 -2.67 11.25 5.60
C ALA A 352 -4.09 11.20 6.21
N LEU A 353 -5.03 11.98 5.67
CA LEU A 353 -6.42 12.03 6.15
C LEU A 353 -7.26 10.82 5.69
N ARG A 354 -6.74 10.05 4.74
CA ARG A 354 -7.25 8.74 4.29
C ARG A 354 -6.32 7.57 4.65
N TYR A 355 -5.36 7.79 5.57
CA TYR A 355 -4.42 6.78 6.08
C TYR A 355 -3.44 6.19 5.05
N THR A 356 -3.27 6.81 3.87
CA THR A 356 -2.48 6.23 2.76
C THR A 356 -1.18 6.98 2.44
N ASP A 357 -0.78 7.98 3.25
CA ASP A 357 0.54 8.62 3.15
C ASP A 357 1.65 7.64 3.57
N VAL A 358 2.69 7.47 2.74
CA VAL A 358 3.75 6.46 2.95
C VAL A 358 4.44 6.67 4.28
N PHE A 359 4.84 7.91 4.58
CA PHE A 359 5.43 8.32 5.84
C PHE A 359 4.56 9.41 6.45
N PRO A 360 3.62 9.04 7.34
CA PRO A 360 2.72 10.00 7.96
C PRO A 360 3.46 11.19 8.58
N PRO A 361 2.93 12.42 8.47
CA PRO A 361 3.50 13.56 9.15
C PRO A 361 3.52 13.29 10.67
N ILE A 362 4.65 13.58 11.29
CA ILE A 362 4.82 13.52 12.74
C ILE A 362 4.79 14.94 13.32
N PRO A 363 4.33 15.13 14.56
CA PRO A 363 4.41 16.44 15.22
C PRO A 363 5.86 16.93 15.26
N MET A 364 6.14 18.04 14.58
CA MET A 364 7.48 18.65 14.55
C MET A 364 7.45 20.02 15.20
N LYS A 365 8.43 20.29 16.07
CA LYS A 365 8.68 21.63 16.63
C LYS A 365 10.05 22.13 16.18
N PRO A 366 10.14 23.32 15.56
CA PRO A 366 11.41 23.83 15.07
C PRO A 366 12.38 24.21 16.21
N ILE A 367 13.65 23.86 16.03
CA ILE A 367 14.79 24.32 16.84
C ILE A 367 15.22 25.68 16.30
N TYR A 368 14.93 26.74 17.03
CA TYR A 368 15.19 28.10 16.56
C TYR A 368 16.66 28.47 16.40
N SER A 369 17.60 27.77 17.05
CA SER A 369 19.04 27.97 16.83
C SER A 369 19.52 27.34 15.52
N PHE A 370 18.75 26.41 14.94
CA PHE A 370 19.07 25.76 13.67
C PHE A 370 18.73 26.63 12.46
N HIS A 371 17.88 27.64 12.64
CA HIS A 371 17.31 28.44 11.56
C HIS A 371 17.74 29.90 11.64
N THR A 372 17.80 30.55 10.48
CA THR A 372 17.90 32.01 10.40
C THR A 372 16.54 32.61 10.76
N ARG A 373 16.52 33.59 11.67
CA ARG A 373 15.27 34.14 12.21
C ARG A 373 14.95 35.49 11.59
N ILE A 374 13.78 35.61 10.97
CA ILE A 374 13.24 36.91 10.56
C ILE A 374 12.29 37.40 11.65
N ARG A 375 12.83 38.17 12.61
CA ARG A 375 12.04 38.67 13.76
C ARG A 375 10.86 39.54 13.33
N THR A 376 11.01 40.31 12.25
CA THR A 376 9.96 41.21 11.74
C THR A 376 8.75 40.49 11.16
N LYS A 377 8.91 39.25 10.68
CA LYS A 377 7.85 38.47 10.04
C LYS A 377 7.43 37.24 10.85
N HIS A 378 8.07 36.99 12.00
CA HIS A 378 7.86 35.80 12.83
C HIS A 378 8.11 34.46 12.09
N LEU A 379 9.08 34.44 11.16
CA LEU A 379 9.40 33.29 10.31
C LEU A 379 10.80 32.72 10.58
N LEU A 380 10.97 31.45 10.22
CA LEU A 380 12.25 30.75 10.15
C LEU A 380 12.65 30.52 8.70
N LEU A 381 13.95 30.62 8.41
CA LEU A 381 14.54 30.26 7.13
C LEU A 381 15.60 29.16 7.30
N PRO A 382 15.82 28.31 6.26
CA PRO A 382 16.99 27.45 6.19
C PRO A 382 18.29 28.25 6.33
N SER A 383 19.36 27.57 6.76
CA SER A 383 20.70 28.15 6.90
C SER A 383 21.65 27.37 6.00
N GLU A 384 22.44 28.08 5.19
CA GLU A 384 23.37 27.48 4.21
C GLU A 384 24.46 26.64 4.86
N GLU A 385 24.91 27.02 6.07
CA GLU A 385 25.96 26.33 6.81
C GLU A 385 25.48 25.02 7.48
N LYS A 386 24.18 24.70 7.39
CA LYS A 386 23.56 23.58 8.10
C LYS A 386 22.89 22.60 7.14
N PRO A 387 22.73 21.32 7.54
CA PRO A 387 21.92 20.37 6.77
C PRO A 387 20.51 20.92 6.54
N CYS A 388 19.89 20.52 5.42
CA CYS A 388 18.52 20.88 5.10
C CYS A 388 17.57 20.50 6.26
N PRO A 389 16.67 21.42 6.68
CA PRO A 389 15.72 21.16 7.74
C PRO A 389 14.79 19.99 7.39
N ALA A 390 14.13 19.43 8.41
CA ALA A 390 13.21 18.32 8.22
C ALA A 390 12.04 18.76 7.32
N TYR A 391 11.61 17.88 6.41
CA TYR A 391 10.47 18.17 5.56
C TYR A 391 9.18 18.22 6.40
N ILE A 392 8.51 19.37 6.40
CA ILE A 392 7.21 19.55 7.03
C ILE A 392 6.16 19.66 5.92
N ALA A 393 5.42 18.56 5.72
CA ALA A 393 4.38 18.45 4.72
C ALA A 393 3.13 19.29 5.11
N PRO A 394 2.65 20.19 4.25
CA PRO A 394 1.39 20.89 4.49
C PRO A 394 0.19 19.96 4.24
N LEU A 395 -0.61 19.72 5.28
CA LEU A 395 -1.85 18.96 5.22
C LEU A 395 -2.94 19.80 4.54
N LYS A 396 -3.14 19.59 3.24
CA LYS A 396 -4.10 20.36 2.43
C LYS A 396 -5.56 20.08 2.82
N ILE A 397 -6.32 21.15 3.04
CA ILE A 397 -7.74 21.17 3.40
C ILE A 397 -8.47 22.18 2.50
N VAL A 398 -9.64 21.79 1.99
CA VAL A 398 -10.53 22.63 1.20
C VAL A 398 -11.69 23.11 2.05
N CYS A 399 -11.89 24.43 2.11
CA CYS A 399 -12.97 25.10 2.83
C CYS A 399 -13.98 25.68 1.82
N HIS A 400 -15.18 25.11 1.77
CA HIS A 400 -16.27 25.65 0.95
C HIS A 400 -16.98 26.77 1.68
N MET A 401 -17.12 27.91 1.03
CA MET A 401 -17.92 29.02 1.53
C MET A 401 -19.38 28.85 1.10
N GLU A 402 -20.30 29.45 1.86
CA GLU A 402 -21.72 29.48 1.48
C GLU A 402 -21.94 30.15 0.12
N GLY A 403 -23.00 29.72 -0.57
CA GLY A 403 -23.38 30.29 -1.84
C GLY A 403 -23.79 31.76 -1.68
N SER A 404 -23.19 32.65 -2.47
CA SER A 404 -23.53 34.07 -2.51
C SER A 404 -23.67 34.55 -3.95
N GLY A 405 -24.62 35.44 -4.21
CA GLY A 405 -24.74 36.14 -5.49
C GLY A 405 -23.68 37.24 -5.69
N GLN A 406 -22.90 37.54 -4.66
CA GLN A 406 -21.88 38.60 -4.69
C GLN A 406 -20.49 38.13 -5.14
N TRP A 407 -20.34 36.84 -5.43
CA TRP A 407 -19.11 36.36 -6.08
C TRP A 407 -19.00 36.95 -7.48
N PRO A 408 -17.84 37.52 -7.86
CA PRO A 408 -17.63 38.11 -9.17
C PRO A 408 -17.59 37.03 -10.25
N GLN A 409 -17.86 37.44 -11.49
CA GLN A 409 -17.74 36.57 -12.67
C GLN A 409 -16.34 36.59 -13.29
N ASP A 410 -15.49 37.55 -12.89
CA ASP A 410 -14.12 37.63 -13.36
C ASP A 410 -13.18 36.71 -12.57
N LYS A 411 -12.38 35.93 -13.27
CA LYS A 411 -11.45 34.94 -12.68
C LYS A 411 -10.41 35.56 -11.75
N GLU A 412 -9.88 36.74 -12.08
CA GLU A 412 -8.85 37.40 -11.27
C GLU A 412 -9.47 38.04 -10.03
N ALA A 413 -10.69 38.58 -10.15
CA ALA A 413 -11.47 39.06 -9.02
C ALA A 413 -11.78 37.91 -8.02
N ILE A 414 -12.15 36.72 -8.51
CA ILE A 414 -12.37 35.54 -7.65
C ILE A 414 -11.10 35.20 -6.87
N LYS A 415 -9.93 35.14 -7.53
CA LYS A 415 -8.65 34.87 -6.87
C LYS A 415 -8.35 35.87 -5.76
N ARG A 416 -8.58 37.16 -6.00
CA ARG A 416 -8.37 38.22 -5.00
C ARG A 416 -9.32 38.11 -3.82
N ILE A 417 -10.58 37.77 -4.05
CA ILE A 417 -11.56 37.55 -2.96
C ILE A 417 -11.18 36.30 -2.14
N LYS A 418 -10.74 35.22 -2.79
CA LYS A 418 -10.22 34.04 -2.08
C LYS A 418 -9.02 34.42 -1.18
N ALA A 419 -8.09 35.22 -1.69
CA ALA A 419 -6.97 35.75 -0.90
C ALA A 419 -7.45 36.60 0.31
N ALA A 420 -8.50 37.41 0.13
CA ALA A 420 -9.11 38.16 1.23
C ALA A 420 -9.74 37.23 2.30
N PHE A 421 -10.42 36.16 1.89
CA PHE A 421 -10.90 35.14 2.81
C PHE A 421 -9.76 34.42 3.53
N HIS A 422 -8.65 34.10 2.85
CA HIS A 422 -7.46 33.52 3.46
C HIS A 422 -6.89 34.41 4.58
N LEU A 423 -6.78 35.72 4.35
CA LEU A 423 -6.37 36.69 5.36
C LEU A 423 -7.33 36.73 6.55
N GLN A 424 -8.64 36.83 6.28
CA GLN A 424 -9.67 36.87 7.32
C GLN A 424 -9.70 35.59 8.17
N LEU A 425 -9.55 34.42 7.53
CA LEU A 425 -9.45 33.14 8.23
C LEU A 425 -8.24 33.11 9.17
N ALA A 426 -7.08 33.57 8.71
CA ALA A 426 -5.87 33.64 9.53
C ALA A 426 -6.07 34.52 10.77
N GLU A 427 -6.66 35.71 10.58
CA GLU A 427 -6.91 36.65 11.67
C GLU A 427 -7.90 36.09 12.71
N LEU A 428 -9.03 35.53 12.26
CA LEU A 428 -10.06 34.99 13.15
C LEU A 428 -9.58 33.75 13.90
N LEU A 429 -8.82 32.85 13.25
CA LEU A 429 -8.22 31.70 13.92
C LEU A 429 -7.20 32.12 14.99
N GLN A 430 -6.42 33.17 14.73
CA GLN A 430 -5.49 33.74 15.69
C GLN A 430 -6.22 34.42 16.86
N GLN A 431 -7.31 35.14 16.61
CA GLN A 431 -8.08 35.86 17.63
C GLN A 431 -8.91 34.91 18.51
N GLN A 432 -9.68 34.00 17.91
CA GLN A 432 -10.66 33.16 18.62
C GLN A 432 -10.06 31.88 19.18
N HIS A 433 -9.03 31.32 18.54
CA HIS A 433 -8.46 30.02 18.90
C HIS A 433 -6.95 30.05 19.18
N GLN A 434 -6.31 31.23 19.11
CA GLN A 434 -4.88 31.43 19.40
C GLN A 434 -3.95 30.53 18.57
N LEU A 435 -4.39 30.15 17.36
CA LEU A 435 -3.59 29.37 16.41
C LEU A 435 -2.65 30.28 15.63
N VAL A 436 -1.43 29.81 15.38
CA VAL A 436 -0.45 30.55 14.58
C VAL A 436 -0.74 30.30 13.10
N CYS A 437 -1.03 31.37 12.36
CA CYS A 437 -1.39 31.31 10.95
C CYS A 437 -0.41 32.10 10.08
N ARG A 438 -0.21 31.63 8.84
CA ARG A 438 0.54 32.32 7.79
C ARG A 438 -0.36 32.43 6.55
N PRO A 439 -1.00 33.58 6.31
CA PRO A 439 -1.78 33.79 5.10
C PRO A 439 -0.86 33.98 3.88
N ALA A 440 -1.29 33.44 2.75
CA ALA A 440 -0.72 33.62 1.43
C ALA A 440 -1.85 33.92 0.41
N VAL A 441 -1.49 34.23 -0.84
CA VAL A 441 -2.50 34.58 -1.86
C VAL A 441 -3.42 33.39 -2.16
N THR A 442 -2.85 32.19 -2.29
CA THR A 442 -3.57 30.99 -2.72
C THR A 442 -4.13 30.15 -1.58
N HIS A 443 -3.68 30.38 -0.34
CA HIS A 443 -4.02 29.57 0.83
C HIS A 443 -3.67 30.29 2.15
N THR A 444 -4.07 29.72 3.28
CA THR A 444 -3.54 30.07 4.61
C THR A 444 -3.01 28.83 5.29
N ASP A 445 -1.74 28.84 5.70
CA ASP A 445 -1.16 27.75 6.49
C ASP A 445 -1.45 27.98 7.99
N VAL A 446 -1.84 26.92 8.70
CA VAL A 446 -2.20 26.94 10.12
C VAL A 446 -1.36 25.94 10.87
N TYR A 447 -0.58 26.40 11.85
CA TYR A 447 0.21 25.53 12.71
C TYR A 447 -0.60 25.10 13.93
N LYS A 448 -0.84 23.80 14.09
CA LYS A 448 -1.64 23.21 15.16
C LYS A 448 -1.08 21.85 15.58
N ASP A 449 -0.90 21.64 16.88
CA ASP A 449 -0.42 20.38 17.48
C ASP A 449 0.90 19.83 16.92
N GLY A 450 1.74 20.70 16.32
CA GLY A 450 2.99 20.28 15.65
C GLY A 450 2.83 19.92 14.18
N TYR A 451 1.62 20.06 13.63
CA TYR A 451 1.31 19.90 12.21
C TYR A 451 1.07 21.25 11.55
N VAL A 452 1.18 21.29 10.22
CA VAL A 452 0.80 22.44 9.41
C VAL A 452 -0.34 22.03 8.49
N PHE A 453 -1.47 22.73 8.60
CA PHE A 453 -2.64 22.55 7.75
C PHE A 453 -2.72 23.69 6.73
N ARG A 454 -2.80 23.36 5.44
CA ARG A 454 -2.92 24.35 4.36
C ARG A 454 -4.39 24.50 3.97
N LEU A 455 -5.01 25.59 4.41
CA LEU A 455 -6.41 25.90 4.13
C LEU A 455 -6.54 26.60 2.78
N GLN A 456 -7.36 26.05 1.90
CA GLN A 456 -7.73 26.66 0.63
C GLN A 456 -9.22 26.91 0.57
N VAL A 457 -9.61 28.14 0.25
CA VAL A 457 -11.00 28.50 0.01
C VAL A 457 -11.43 27.96 -1.35
N ALA A 458 -12.58 27.30 -1.40
CA ALA A 458 -13.19 26.84 -2.65
C ALA A 458 -14.55 27.50 -2.86
N TYR A 459 -14.80 27.88 -4.12
CA TYR A 459 -16.07 28.42 -4.56
C TYR A 459 -16.71 27.50 -5.60
N HIS A 460 -17.93 27.04 -5.36
CA HIS A 460 -18.57 26.00 -6.14
C HIS A 460 -18.84 26.36 -7.61
N ARG A 461 -18.93 27.65 -8.00
CA ARG A 461 -19.07 28.05 -9.41
C ARG A 461 -17.75 28.35 -10.10
N GLU A 462 -16.65 28.45 -9.36
CA GLU A 462 -15.34 28.75 -9.94
C GLU A 462 -14.96 27.78 -11.08
N PRO A 463 -15.18 26.44 -10.96
CA PRO A 463 -14.92 25.53 -12.08
C PRO A 463 -15.79 25.83 -13.31
N LEU A 464 -17.05 26.26 -13.14
CA LEU A 464 -17.94 26.59 -14.25
C LEU A 464 -17.52 27.87 -14.96
N ILE A 465 -17.10 28.89 -14.20
CA ILE A 465 -16.60 30.17 -14.73
C ILE A 465 -15.30 29.93 -15.51
N LEU A 466 -14.43 29.04 -15.04
CA LEU A 466 -13.21 28.66 -15.76
C LEU A 466 -13.46 27.87 -17.06
N LYS A 467 -14.67 27.35 -17.27
CA LYS A 467 -15.09 26.74 -18.54
C LYS A 467 -15.59 27.77 -19.55
N GLU A 468 -15.86 29.02 -19.14
CA GLU A 468 -16.31 30.08 -20.04
C GLU A 468 -15.14 30.61 -20.86
N VAL A 469 -15.16 30.33 -22.16
CA VAL A 469 -14.17 30.81 -23.13
C VAL A 469 -14.87 31.71 -24.14
N VAL A 470 -14.42 32.96 -24.24
CA VAL A 470 -14.88 33.90 -25.26
C VAL A 470 -14.07 33.64 -26.53
N THR A 471 -14.76 33.23 -27.60
CA THR A 471 -14.16 33.04 -28.93
C THR A 471 -13.69 34.37 -29.52
N PRO A 472 -12.77 34.38 -30.51
CA PRO A 472 -12.32 35.60 -31.19
C PRO A 472 -13.48 36.42 -31.79
N GLU A 473 -14.59 35.76 -32.13
CA GLU A 473 -15.82 36.36 -32.66
C GLU A 473 -16.75 36.93 -31.57
N GLY A 474 -16.36 36.86 -30.29
CA GLY A 474 -17.11 37.40 -29.15
C GLY A 474 -18.20 36.46 -28.60
N MET A 475 -18.31 35.23 -29.10
CA MET A 475 -19.29 34.25 -28.61
C MET A 475 -18.76 33.49 -27.39
N LEU A 476 -19.58 33.38 -26.34
CA LEU A 476 -19.25 32.63 -25.12
C LEU A 476 -19.49 31.13 -25.35
N LYS A 477 -18.42 30.34 -25.20
CA LYS A 477 -18.42 28.88 -25.34
C LYS A 477 -18.03 28.25 -24.01
N TYR A 478 -18.70 27.17 -23.64
CA TYR A 478 -18.29 26.36 -22.49
C TYR A 478 -17.38 25.23 -22.96
N GLN A 479 -16.15 25.21 -22.46
CA GLN A 479 -15.16 24.19 -22.78
C GLN A 479 -14.26 23.94 -21.57
N ASP A 480 -13.99 22.66 -21.27
CA ASP A 480 -13.04 22.30 -20.24
C ASP A 480 -11.63 22.79 -20.59
N THR A 481 -11.08 23.63 -19.72
CA THR A 481 -9.68 24.09 -19.74
C THR A 481 -8.84 23.19 -18.83
N GLU A 482 -7.51 23.32 -18.88
CA GLU A 482 -6.64 22.61 -17.94
C GLU A 482 -6.89 23.10 -16.51
N GLU A 483 -7.01 24.42 -16.35
CA GLU A 483 -7.27 25.08 -15.08
C GLU A 483 -8.62 24.67 -14.49
N SER A 484 -9.68 24.56 -15.32
CA SER A 484 -10.99 24.12 -14.83
C SER A 484 -10.97 22.66 -14.37
N ARG A 485 -10.30 21.77 -15.13
CA ARG A 485 -10.18 20.34 -14.79
C ARG A 485 -9.37 20.14 -13.51
N GLN A 486 -8.26 20.85 -13.36
CA GLN A 486 -7.44 20.78 -12.15
C GLN A 486 -8.22 21.28 -10.92
N LEU A 487 -8.97 22.38 -11.03
CA LEU A 487 -9.78 22.87 -9.92
C LEU A 487 -10.90 21.90 -9.56
N GLU A 488 -11.55 21.29 -10.55
CA GLU A 488 -12.62 20.29 -10.35
C GLU A 488 -12.06 19.03 -9.66
N LEU A 489 -10.89 18.57 -10.08
CA LEU A 489 -10.14 17.48 -9.44
C LEU A 489 -9.89 17.79 -7.96
N GLU A 490 -9.34 18.97 -7.65
CA GLU A 490 -8.94 19.36 -6.31
C GLU A 490 -10.12 19.61 -5.35
N THR A 491 -11.23 20.16 -5.86
CA THR A 491 -12.35 20.63 -5.03
C THR A 491 -13.55 19.68 -5.01
N LEU A 492 -13.67 18.73 -5.95
CA LEU A 492 -14.77 17.78 -5.99
C LEU A 492 -14.30 16.32 -5.92
N HIS A 493 -13.42 15.90 -6.81
CA HIS A 493 -13.08 14.48 -6.96
C HIS A 493 -12.15 13.98 -5.85
N LEU A 494 -11.09 14.73 -5.52
CA LEU A 494 -10.14 14.35 -4.49
C LEU A 494 -10.74 14.34 -3.06
N PRO A 495 -11.61 15.31 -2.67
CA PRO A 495 -12.38 15.22 -1.43
C PRO A 495 -13.26 13.97 -1.35
N TYR A 496 -13.98 13.63 -2.43
CA TYR A 496 -14.83 12.44 -2.47
C TYR A 496 -14.01 11.15 -2.36
N LEU A 497 -12.87 11.08 -3.06
CA LEU A 497 -11.97 9.93 -2.96
C LEU A 497 -11.43 9.81 -1.53
N THR A 498 -11.00 10.91 -0.93
CA THR A 498 -10.45 10.92 0.43
C THR A 498 -11.46 10.45 1.47
N SER A 499 -12.70 10.93 1.41
CA SER A 499 -13.75 10.48 2.35
C SER A 499 -14.13 9.01 2.14
N SER A 500 -14.21 8.56 0.88
CA SER A 500 -14.53 7.16 0.55
C SER A 500 -13.45 6.19 1.03
N LEU A 501 -12.17 6.52 0.79
CA LEU A 501 -11.04 5.69 1.22
C LEU A 501 -10.83 5.76 2.74
N HIS A 502 -11.12 6.90 3.37
CA HIS A 502 -11.18 6.99 4.83
C HIS A 502 -12.20 6.01 5.39
N GLY A 503 -13.41 5.94 4.81
CA GLY A 503 -14.44 4.96 5.19
C GLY A 503 -13.98 3.51 4.99
N LEU A 504 -13.29 3.23 3.88
CA LEU A 504 -12.73 1.91 3.60
C LEU A 504 -11.69 1.48 4.65
N GLN A 505 -10.82 2.40 5.10
CA GLN A 505 -9.88 2.13 6.19
C GLN A 505 -10.60 1.77 7.51
N GLN A 506 -11.74 2.39 7.81
CA GLN A 506 -12.50 2.06 9.02
C GLN A 506 -13.07 0.63 8.96
N GLN A 507 -13.39 0.15 7.75
CA GLN A 507 -13.88 -1.22 7.52
C GLN A 507 -12.74 -2.23 7.50
N HIS A 508 -11.58 -1.85 6.97
CA HIS A 508 -10.42 -2.72 6.80
C HIS A 508 -9.16 -2.07 7.40
N PRO A 509 -8.80 -2.38 8.65
CA PRO A 509 -7.71 -1.71 9.38
C PRO A 509 -6.32 -1.78 8.71
N VAL A 510 -6.08 -2.74 7.81
CA VAL A 510 -4.80 -2.90 7.10
C VAL A 510 -4.75 -2.26 5.71
N PHE A 511 -5.86 -1.65 5.25
CA PHE A 511 -5.94 -1.01 3.94
C PHE A 511 -4.86 0.07 3.77
N GLY A 512 -4.76 1.00 4.72
CA GLY A 512 -3.79 2.09 4.70
C GLY A 512 -2.35 1.59 4.67
N SER A 513 -1.99 0.63 5.53
CA SER A 513 -0.64 0.05 5.53
C SER A 513 -0.32 -0.72 4.24
N THR A 514 -1.32 -1.34 3.60
CA THR A 514 -1.17 -1.92 2.25
C THR A 514 -0.90 -0.86 1.19
N CYS A 515 -1.68 0.23 1.16
CA CYS A 515 -1.46 1.36 0.25
C CYS A 515 -0.05 1.94 0.41
N ARG A 516 0.42 2.04 1.66
CA ARG A 516 1.74 2.59 1.98
C ARG A 516 2.87 1.71 1.46
N LEU A 517 2.76 0.38 1.59
CA LEU A 517 3.72 -0.55 0.98
C LEU A 517 3.70 -0.44 -0.55
N ALA A 518 2.52 -0.41 -1.17
CA ALA A 518 2.38 -0.29 -2.62
C ALA A 518 2.98 1.01 -3.16
N LYS A 519 2.66 2.15 -2.54
CA LYS A 519 3.23 3.47 -2.89
C LYS A 519 4.72 3.53 -2.64
N ARG A 520 5.21 2.97 -1.51
CA ARG A 520 6.64 2.89 -1.22
C ARG A 520 7.37 2.16 -2.32
N TRP A 521 6.84 1.03 -2.78
CA TRP A 521 7.40 0.24 -3.87
C TRP A 521 7.39 1.01 -5.19
N VAL A 522 6.27 1.60 -5.60
CA VAL A 522 6.19 2.41 -6.83
C VAL A 522 7.21 3.55 -6.83
N SER A 523 7.34 4.25 -5.69
CA SER A 523 8.32 5.33 -5.53
C SER A 523 9.76 4.82 -5.58
N ALA A 524 10.04 3.71 -4.89
CA ALA A 524 11.38 3.13 -4.86
C ALA A 524 11.80 2.57 -6.23
N GLN A 525 10.83 2.12 -7.04
CA GLN A 525 11.03 1.75 -8.45
C GLN A 525 11.21 2.96 -9.39
N LEU A 526 11.24 4.17 -8.83
CA LEU A 526 11.39 5.47 -9.51
C LEU A 526 10.21 5.81 -10.44
N LEU A 527 8.99 5.39 -10.10
CA LEU A 527 7.78 5.57 -10.92
C LEU A 527 6.74 6.51 -10.30
N SER A 528 7.05 7.19 -9.19
CA SER A 528 6.09 8.04 -8.45
C SER A 528 5.54 9.22 -9.26
N ASP A 529 6.29 9.72 -10.25
CA ASP A 529 5.82 10.82 -11.11
C ASP A 529 4.94 10.32 -12.26
N ASN A 530 4.99 9.03 -12.58
CA ASN A 530 4.22 8.44 -13.67
C ASN A 530 2.95 7.74 -13.20
N ILE A 531 2.83 7.47 -11.91
CA ILE A 531 1.67 6.83 -11.30
C ILE A 531 1.27 7.66 -10.09
N SER A 532 0.10 8.27 -10.15
CA SER A 532 -0.44 9.09 -9.06
C SER A 532 -0.69 8.25 -7.80
N GLU A 533 -0.61 8.89 -6.64
CA GLU A 533 -0.88 8.21 -5.37
C GLU A 533 -2.33 7.73 -5.29
N GLU A 534 -3.26 8.47 -5.87
CA GLU A 534 -4.67 8.13 -5.96
C GLU A 534 -4.91 6.91 -6.85
N CYS A 535 -4.15 6.75 -7.94
CA CYS A 535 -4.18 5.54 -8.76
C CYS A 535 -3.77 4.32 -7.92
N VAL A 536 -2.66 4.40 -7.19
CA VAL A 536 -2.21 3.30 -6.31
C VAL A 536 -3.24 3.00 -5.21
N ASP A 537 -3.84 4.03 -4.61
CA ASP A 537 -4.90 3.87 -3.62
C ASP A 537 -6.12 3.12 -4.19
N LEU A 538 -6.53 3.43 -5.43
CA LEU A 538 -7.64 2.76 -6.11
C LEU A 538 -7.32 1.31 -6.49
N LEU A 539 -6.09 1.03 -6.93
CA LEU A 539 -5.61 -0.33 -7.22
C LEU A 539 -5.64 -1.19 -5.95
N VAL A 540 -5.20 -0.64 -4.82
CA VAL A 540 -5.27 -1.35 -3.53
C VAL A 540 -6.73 -1.47 -3.06
N ALA A 541 -7.55 -0.43 -3.20
CA ALA A 541 -8.97 -0.48 -2.81
C ALA A 541 -9.72 -1.60 -3.55
N PHE A 542 -9.39 -1.85 -4.82
CA PHE A 542 -9.91 -2.98 -5.58
C PHE A 542 -9.69 -4.32 -4.88
N LEU A 543 -8.53 -4.55 -4.25
CA LEU A 543 -8.21 -5.81 -3.55
C LEU A 543 -9.08 -6.07 -2.33
N PHE A 544 -9.62 -5.02 -1.70
CA PHE A 544 -10.51 -5.12 -0.55
C PHE A 544 -11.98 -5.23 -0.97
N LEU A 545 -12.37 -4.51 -2.02
CA LEU A 545 -13.74 -4.49 -2.53
C LEU A 545 -14.07 -5.70 -3.42
N HIS A 546 -13.08 -6.23 -4.14
CA HIS A 546 -13.21 -7.36 -5.05
C HIS A 546 -12.15 -8.44 -4.73
N PRO A 547 -12.19 -9.04 -3.53
CA PRO A 547 -11.11 -9.90 -3.03
C PRO A 547 -11.03 -11.29 -3.69
N ALA A 548 -12.04 -11.72 -4.46
CA ALA A 548 -12.10 -13.05 -5.06
C ALA A 548 -10.88 -13.33 -5.95
N PRO A 549 -10.28 -14.54 -5.92
CA PRO A 549 -10.71 -15.77 -5.22
C PRO A 549 -10.39 -15.82 -3.72
N PHE A 550 -9.79 -14.77 -3.17
CA PHE A 550 -9.38 -14.70 -1.77
C PHE A 550 -10.44 -14.05 -0.88
N THR A 551 -10.12 -13.93 0.41
CA THR A 551 -10.77 -13.01 1.35
C THR A 551 -10.12 -11.62 1.26
N PRO A 552 -10.76 -10.54 1.74
CA PRO A 552 -10.05 -9.26 1.90
C PRO A 552 -8.73 -9.45 2.67
N PRO A 553 -7.63 -8.77 2.29
CA PRO A 553 -6.37 -8.88 3.01
C PRO A 553 -6.52 -8.48 4.50
N SER A 554 -5.95 -9.27 5.41
CA SER A 554 -5.86 -8.92 6.84
C SER A 554 -4.42 -8.65 7.31
N SER A 555 -3.44 -8.74 6.40
CA SER A 555 -2.06 -8.31 6.63
C SER A 555 -1.57 -7.38 5.51
N PRO A 556 -0.75 -6.36 5.80
CA PRO A 556 -0.20 -5.47 4.78
C PRO A 556 0.64 -6.21 3.74
N GLN A 557 1.39 -7.23 4.15
CA GLN A 557 2.27 -8.00 3.28
C GLN A 557 1.48 -8.77 2.20
N VAL A 558 0.37 -9.42 2.57
CA VAL A 558 -0.47 -10.14 1.61
C VAL A 558 -1.18 -9.18 0.67
N GLY A 559 -1.65 -8.04 1.19
CA GLY A 559 -2.18 -6.97 0.34
C GLY A 559 -1.17 -6.50 -0.71
N PHE A 560 0.10 -6.35 -0.32
CA PHE A 560 1.18 -5.97 -1.23
C PHE A 560 1.50 -7.06 -2.28
N LEU A 561 1.58 -8.34 -1.87
CA LEU A 561 1.77 -9.46 -2.82
C LEU A 561 0.65 -9.50 -3.86
N ARG A 562 -0.61 -9.31 -3.44
CA ARG A 562 -1.77 -9.27 -4.34
C ARG A 562 -1.80 -8.02 -5.21
N PHE A 563 -1.27 -6.89 -4.74
CA PHE A 563 -1.09 -5.70 -5.57
C PHE A 563 -0.11 -5.94 -6.72
N LEU A 564 1.04 -6.57 -6.45
CA LEU A 564 2.00 -6.93 -7.51
C LEU A 564 1.39 -7.93 -8.51
N ASP A 565 0.65 -8.92 -8.02
CA ASP A 565 -0.05 -9.90 -8.85
C ASP A 565 -1.14 -9.25 -9.73
N LEU A 566 -1.94 -8.33 -9.15
CA LEU A 566 -2.94 -7.56 -9.89
C LEU A 566 -2.30 -6.78 -11.03
N LEU A 567 -1.20 -6.07 -10.76
CA LEU A 567 -0.47 -5.37 -11.82
C LEU A 567 -0.03 -6.36 -12.90
N ALA A 568 0.71 -7.40 -12.53
CA ALA A 568 1.35 -8.32 -13.46
C ALA A 568 0.36 -9.14 -14.32
N THR A 569 -0.81 -9.48 -13.79
CA THR A 569 -1.72 -10.46 -14.43
C THR A 569 -3.01 -9.85 -14.98
N PHE A 570 -3.40 -8.65 -14.55
CA PHE A 570 -4.64 -8.03 -15.03
C PHE A 570 -4.56 -7.66 -16.51
N ASP A 571 -5.62 -7.98 -17.26
CA ASP A 571 -5.71 -7.66 -18.68
C ASP A 571 -6.15 -6.20 -18.90
N TRP A 572 -5.19 -5.29 -18.76
CA TRP A 572 -5.36 -3.85 -19.00
C TRP A 572 -5.81 -3.53 -20.44
N LYS A 573 -5.62 -4.45 -21.39
CA LYS A 573 -5.97 -4.22 -22.79
C LYS A 573 -7.47 -4.41 -23.01
N ASN A 574 -8.05 -5.49 -22.49
CA ASN A 574 -9.42 -5.86 -22.82
C ASN A 574 -10.42 -5.62 -21.68
N ASN A 575 -9.98 -5.31 -20.46
CA ASN A 575 -10.86 -5.12 -19.31
C ASN A 575 -10.65 -3.76 -18.61
N PRO A 576 -11.73 -3.06 -18.23
CA PRO A 576 -11.64 -1.92 -17.33
C PRO A 576 -11.53 -2.40 -15.88
N LEU A 577 -10.72 -1.75 -15.06
CA LEU A 577 -10.73 -1.97 -13.61
C LEU A 577 -11.84 -1.11 -13.01
N ILE A 578 -12.86 -1.73 -12.40
CA ILE A 578 -13.99 -1.00 -11.81
C ILE A 578 -13.87 -1.06 -10.28
N VAL A 579 -13.78 0.11 -9.64
CA VAL A 579 -13.63 0.25 -8.19
C VAL A 579 -14.92 0.83 -7.62
N ASN A 580 -15.80 -0.04 -7.12
CA ASN A 580 -17.13 0.34 -6.63
C ASN A 580 -17.13 0.92 -5.21
N LEU A 581 -16.57 2.13 -5.06
CA LEU A 581 -16.51 2.82 -3.77
C LEU A 581 -17.92 3.06 -3.19
N ASN A 582 -18.10 2.75 -1.90
CA ASN A 582 -19.36 2.91 -1.16
C ASN A 582 -20.58 2.23 -1.82
N ALA A 583 -20.38 1.18 -2.63
CA ALA A 583 -21.42 0.53 -3.42
C ALA A 583 -22.23 1.53 -4.30
N GLY A 584 -21.58 2.58 -4.81
CA GLY A 584 -22.21 3.63 -5.61
C GLY A 584 -22.53 3.25 -7.07
N LEU A 585 -22.13 2.07 -7.53
CA LEU A 585 -22.43 1.51 -8.84
C LEU A 585 -23.32 0.27 -8.69
N THR A 586 -24.37 0.19 -9.51
CA THR A 586 -25.26 -0.97 -9.64
C THR A 586 -24.76 -1.95 -10.71
N ASP A 587 -25.27 -3.18 -10.73
CA ASP A 587 -24.93 -4.17 -11.76
C ASP A 587 -25.19 -3.68 -13.20
N ALA A 588 -26.21 -2.86 -13.38
CA ALA A 588 -26.51 -2.22 -14.66
C ALA A 588 -25.42 -1.22 -15.05
N ASP A 589 -24.93 -0.42 -14.09
CA ASP A 589 -23.82 0.50 -14.32
C ASP A 589 -22.52 -0.26 -14.67
N LEU A 590 -22.22 -1.36 -13.97
CA LEU A 590 -21.05 -2.19 -14.24
C LEU A 590 -21.05 -2.74 -15.67
N THR A 591 -22.21 -3.22 -16.12
CA THR A 591 -22.41 -3.73 -17.48
C THR A 591 -22.26 -2.62 -18.52
N GLU A 592 -22.83 -1.44 -18.23
CA GLU A 592 -22.71 -0.27 -19.11
C GLU A 592 -21.25 0.20 -19.27
N ILE A 593 -20.49 0.24 -18.17
CA ILE A 593 -19.07 0.59 -18.16
C ILE A 593 -18.27 -0.38 -19.05
N LYS A 594 -18.46 -1.69 -18.89
CA LYS A 594 -17.79 -2.70 -19.72
C LYS A 594 -18.12 -2.51 -21.21
N ASN A 595 -19.38 -2.33 -21.55
CA ASN A 595 -19.82 -2.17 -22.95
C ASN A 595 -19.25 -0.90 -23.60
N LYS A 596 -19.30 0.24 -22.90
CA LYS A 596 -18.73 1.51 -23.39
C LYS A 596 -17.21 1.47 -23.48
N PHE A 597 -16.54 0.81 -22.53
CA PHE A 597 -15.10 0.61 -22.56
C PHE A 597 -14.68 -0.12 -23.83
N VAL A 598 -15.32 -1.25 -24.15
CA VAL A 598 -15.03 -2.03 -25.37
C VAL A 598 -15.28 -1.19 -26.62
N ALA A 599 -16.42 -0.47 -26.68
CA ALA A 599 -16.77 0.36 -27.82
C ALA A 599 -15.81 1.54 -28.06
N ALA A 600 -15.25 2.10 -26.99
CA ALA A 600 -14.38 3.29 -27.03
C ALA A 600 -12.89 2.99 -26.80
N ARG A 601 -12.48 1.71 -26.73
CA ARG A 601 -11.16 1.29 -26.22
C ARG A 601 -9.97 2.02 -26.84
N SER A 602 -10.03 2.30 -28.14
CA SER A 602 -8.96 2.96 -28.90
C SER A 602 -8.70 4.42 -28.51
N ARG A 603 -9.64 5.06 -27.81
CA ARG A 603 -9.54 6.46 -27.35
C ARG A 603 -9.33 6.59 -25.85
N LEU A 604 -9.40 5.48 -25.11
CA LEU A 604 -9.28 5.44 -23.65
C LEU A 604 -7.82 5.21 -23.23
N PRO A 605 -7.42 5.65 -22.02
CA PRO A 605 -6.09 5.39 -21.50
C PRO A 605 -5.78 3.90 -21.43
N ILE A 606 -4.50 3.57 -21.43
CA ILE A 606 -4.05 2.17 -21.47
C ILE A 606 -4.41 1.46 -20.16
N MET A 607 -4.16 2.14 -19.04
CA MET A 607 -4.70 1.77 -17.74
C MET A 607 -6.02 2.54 -17.55
N PHE A 608 -7.14 1.83 -17.42
CA PHE A 608 -8.46 2.43 -17.24
C PHE A 608 -9.08 1.98 -15.92
N ILE A 609 -9.35 2.95 -15.04
CA ILE A 609 -9.96 2.76 -13.72
C ILE A 609 -11.27 3.56 -13.67
N ALA A 610 -12.39 2.85 -13.52
CA ALA A 610 -13.70 3.46 -13.33
C ALA A 610 -14.08 3.50 -11.84
N THR A 611 -14.70 4.60 -11.42
CA THR A 611 -15.23 4.82 -10.07
C THR A 611 -16.64 5.40 -10.13
N PRO A 612 -17.42 5.45 -9.03
CA PRO A 612 -18.77 6.03 -9.04
C PRO A 612 -18.84 7.48 -9.56
N LYS A 613 -17.79 8.28 -9.33
CA LYS A 613 -17.68 9.69 -9.74
C LYS A 613 -16.91 9.91 -11.05
N ASP A 614 -16.36 8.85 -11.62
CA ASP A 614 -15.67 8.88 -12.91
C ASP A 614 -15.83 7.51 -13.59
N ARG A 615 -16.88 7.40 -14.40
CA ARG A 615 -17.26 6.13 -15.05
C ARG A 615 -16.64 5.96 -16.43
N TRP A 616 -16.23 7.06 -17.07
CA TRP A 616 -16.01 7.10 -18.52
C TRP A 616 -14.64 7.62 -18.93
N SER A 617 -14.03 8.50 -18.14
CA SER A 617 -12.80 9.20 -18.53
C SER A 617 -11.54 8.58 -17.95
N SER A 618 -11.66 7.96 -16.76
CA SER A 618 -10.51 7.44 -16.02
C SER A 618 -9.49 8.54 -15.69
N MET A 619 -9.98 9.61 -15.09
CA MET A 619 -9.28 10.85 -14.75
C MET A 619 -7.96 10.60 -14.01
N TRP A 620 -7.90 9.58 -13.14
CA TRP A 620 -6.72 9.26 -12.34
C TRP A 620 -5.58 8.64 -13.16
N THR A 621 -5.88 8.17 -14.38
CA THR A 621 -4.93 7.52 -15.28
C THR A 621 -5.01 8.01 -16.73
N GLN A 622 -5.72 9.12 -16.96
CA GLN A 622 -5.97 9.66 -18.29
C GLN A 622 -4.68 10.11 -18.96
N GLU A 623 -3.80 10.80 -18.21
CA GLU A 623 -2.54 11.33 -18.73
C GLU A 623 -1.36 10.37 -18.58
N ARG A 624 -1.35 9.59 -17.49
CA ARG A 624 -0.26 8.69 -17.12
C ARG A 624 -0.84 7.44 -16.44
N PRO A 625 -0.20 6.25 -16.57
CA PRO A 625 1.08 6.01 -17.22
C PRO A 625 0.98 5.95 -18.76
N SER A 626 2.11 6.22 -19.43
CA SER A 626 2.26 5.90 -20.85
C SER A 626 2.37 4.39 -21.07
N ALA A 627 2.26 3.93 -22.32
CA ALA A 627 2.40 2.51 -22.67
C ALA A 627 3.70 1.89 -22.16
N GLN A 628 4.80 2.61 -22.33
CA GLN A 628 6.14 2.17 -21.96
C GLN A 628 6.31 2.10 -20.44
N ILE A 629 5.79 3.11 -19.72
CA ILE A 629 5.83 3.09 -18.25
C ILE A 629 4.95 1.96 -17.70
N LEU A 630 3.76 1.76 -18.27
CA LEU A 630 2.92 0.64 -17.86
C LEU A 630 3.64 -0.68 -18.10
N GLN A 631 4.17 -0.94 -19.29
CA GLN A 631 4.92 -2.17 -19.59
C GLN A 631 6.07 -2.40 -18.59
N ARG A 632 6.81 -1.35 -18.26
CA ARG A 632 7.88 -1.42 -17.25
C ARG A 632 7.33 -1.74 -15.86
N LEU A 633 6.23 -1.11 -15.44
CA LEU A 633 5.55 -1.40 -14.19
C LEU A 633 5.14 -2.88 -14.11
N LEU A 634 4.57 -3.44 -15.20
CA LEU A 634 4.15 -4.84 -15.25
C LEU A 634 5.33 -5.80 -15.09
N MET A 635 6.43 -5.55 -15.80
CA MET A 635 7.66 -6.35 -15.70
C MET A 635 8.25 -6.30 -14.30
N LEU A 636 8.38 -5.10 -13.71
CA LEU A 636 8.90 -4.93 -12.35
C LEU A 636 7.99 -5.63 -11.33
N ALA A 637 6.67 -5.54 -11.49
CA ALA A 637 5.72 -6.20 -10.59
C ALA A 637 5.85 -7.73 -10.65
N SER A 638 5.95 -8.29 -11.86
CA SER A 638 6.11 -9.73 -12.07
C SER A 638 7.41 -10.26 -11.46
N GLU A 639 8.55 -9.62 -11.74
CA GLU A 639 9.83 -10.04 -11.19
C GLU A 639 9.93 -9.81 -9.68
N SER A 640 9.36 -8.71 -9.17
CA SER A 640 9.29 -8.45 -7.72
C SER A 640 8.45 -9.50 -7.00
N LEU A 641 7.30 -9.87 -7.56
CA LEU A 641 6.43 -10.90 -6.99
C LEU A 641 7.15 -12.26 -6.96
N ARG A 642 7.76 -12.66 -8.08
CA ARG A 642 8.49 -13.92 -8.18
C ARG A 642 9.63 -13.99 -7.16
N ALA A 643 10.52 -13.00 -7.15
CA ALA A 643 11.66 -12.96 -6.23
C ALA A 643 11.21 -12.93 -4.76
N LEU A 644 10.15 -12.19 -4.45
CA LEU A 644 9.64 -12.10 -3.08
C LEU A 644 8.95 -13.39 -2.63
N GLU A 645 8.16 -14.06 -3.48
CA GLU A 645 7.54 -15.35 -3.15
C GLU A 645 8.61 -16.43 -2.93
N GLU A 646 9.67 -16.46 -3.76
CA GLU A 646 10.83 -17.34 -3.58
C GLU A 646 11.52 -17.09 -2.22
N GLN A 647 11.80 -15.82 -1.89
CA GLN A 647 12.42 -15.39 -0.62
C GLN A 647 11.57 -15.76 0.60
N LEU A 648 10.26 -15.51 0.55
CA LEU A 648 9.34 -15.76 1.67
C LEU A 648 9.07 -17.24 1.90
N MET A 649 9.26 -18.10 0.89
CA MET A 649 9.14 -19.56 1.01
C MET A 649 10.45 -20.28 1.36
N ASP A 650 11.59 -19.57 1.40
CA ASP A 650 12.90 -20.11 1.78
C ASP A 650 13.28 -19.74 3.22
N PRO A 651 12.94 -20.56 4.23
CA PRO A 651 13.22 -20.24 5.62
C PRO A 651 14.69 -20.49 6.02
N LEU A 652 15.52 -21.08 5.15
CA LEU A 652 16.89 -21.46 5.49
C LEU A 652 17.88 -20.33 5.19
N ASN A 653 17.62 -19.55 4.15
CA ASN A 653 18.48 -18.43 3.77
C ASN A 653 17.99 -17.11 4.37
N SER A 654 18.89 -16.37 5.03
CA SER A 654 18.61 -15.00 5.45
C SER A 654 18.68 -14.08 4.24
N GLN A 655 17.55 -13.87 3.56
CA GLN A 655 17.50 -13.07 2.34
C GLN A 655 17.02 -11.64 2.62
N ASP A 656 17.61 -10.68 1.94
CA ASP A 656 17.26 -9.27 2.04
C ASP A 656 15.99 -8.97 1.23
N VAL A 657 14.84 -9.05 1.91
CA VAL A 657 13.52 -8.78 1.30
C VAL A 657 13.40 -7.35 0.76
N LYS A 658 14.29 -6.42 1.12
CA LYS A 658 14.27 -5.06 0.57
C LYS A 658 14.76 -5.01 -0.87
N MET A 659 15.39 -6.07 -1.39
CA MET A 659 15.84 -6.14 -2.78
C MET A 659 14.74 -5.75 -3.77
N VAL A 660 13.49 -6.18 -3.54
CA VAL A 660 12.36 -5.87 -4.44
C VAL A 660 11.93 -4.39 -4.42
N PHE A 661 12.45 -3.61 -3.48
CA PHE A 661 12.28 -2.16 -3.41
C PHE A 661 13.48 -1.40 -4.00
N ARG A 662 14.55 -2.09 -4.44
CA ARG A 662 15.69 -1.43 -5.10
C ARG A 662 15.46 -1.42 -6.61
N PRO A 663 15.51 -0.25 -7.26
CA PRO A 663 15.35 -0.19 -8.71
C PRO A 663 16.61 -0.71 -9.40
N PRO A 664 16.51 -1.43 -10.54
CA PRO A 664 17.67 -1.76 -11.33
C PRO A 664 18.21 -0.48 -11.97
N LEU A 665 19.31 0.08 -11.47
CA LEU A 665 19.83 1.35 -12.01
C LEU A 665 20.60 1.19 -13.32
N ASP A 666 20.93 -0.04 -13.70
CA ASP A 666 21.83 -0.31 -14.82
C ASP A 666 21.31 0.27 -16.14
N PHE A 667 20.01 0.22 -16.42
CA PHE A 667 19.48 0.63 -17.72
C PHE A 667 19.41 2.16 -17.94
N TYR A 668 19.68 2.98 -16.93
CA TYR A 668 19.71 4.44 -17.06
C TYR A 668 21.01 4.95 -17.68
N ASP A 669 20.91 6.05 -18.41
CA ASP A 669 22.02 6.65 -19.14
C ASP A 669 22.92 7.48 -18.21
N VAL A 670 22.31 8.29 -17.35
CA VAL A 670 23.02 9.17 -16.42
C VAL A 670 22.44 9.02 -15.03
N LEU A 671 23.30 9.00 -14.01
CA LEU A 671 22.93 9.02 -12.60
C LEU A 671 23.47 10.29 -11.94
N ILE A 672 22.58 11.13 -11.42
CA ILE A 672 22.93 12.32 -10.66
C ILE A 672 22.88 11.96 -9.17
N HIS A 673 24.05 11.89 -8.53
CA HIS A 673 24.18 11.58 -7.10
C HIS A 673 24.00 12.85 -6.29
N LEU A 674 23.12 12.81 -5.29
CA LEU A 674 22.75 13.94 -4.45
C LEU A 674 23.53 13.95 -3.14
N ASN A 675 23.67 15.14 -2.54
CA ASN A 675 24.27 15.33 -1.23
C ASN A 675 23.26 14.99 -0.12
N PRO A 676 23.50 13.96 0.72
CA PRO A 676 22.59 13.54 1.80
C PRO A 676 22.19 14.64 2.78
N ASN A 677 23.06 15.64 2.99
CA ASN A 677 22.77 16.77 3.87
C ASN A 677 21.61 17.62 3.36
N GLN A 678 21.43 17.69 2.03
CA GLN A 678 20.41 18.51 1.37
C GLN A 678 19.10 17.76 1.08
N ILE A 679 19.03 16.46 1.37
CA ILE A 679 17.83 15.64 1.19
C ILE A 679 17.01 15.65 2.49
N PRO A 680 15.88 16.36 2.59
CA PRO A 680 15.18 16.52 3.87
C PRO A 680 14.55 15.22 4.38
N ARG A 681 14.18 14.33 3.45
CA ARG A 681 13.56 13.01 3.69
C ARG A 681 14.57 11.85 3.71
N HIS A 682 15.86 12.12 3.85
CA HIS A 682 16.95 11.13 3.76
C HIS A 682 16.76 9.86 4.62
N LEU A 683 16.05 9.96 5.75
CA LEU A 683 15.76 8.83 6.65
C LEU A 683 14.61 7.92 6.18
N GLU A 684 13.89 8.30 5.13
CA GLU A 684 12.78 7.56 4.52
C GLU A 684 13.28 6.58 3.44
N SER A 685 14.58 6.58 3.12
CA SER A 685 15.21 5.69 2.14
C SER A 685 15.00 4.21 2.49
N VAL A 686 14.86 3.37 1.46
CA VAL A 686 14.74 1.90 1.60
C VAL A 686 15.90 1.35 2.43
N ASP A 687 17.11 1.78 2.06
CA ASP A 687 18.36 1.50 2.73
C ASP A 687 18.72 2.63 3.68
N ARG A 688 17.98 2.66 4.79
CA ARG A 688 18.12 3.72 5.77
C ARG A 688 19.58 3.85 6.26
N PRO A 689 20.13 5.07 6.26
CA PRO A 689 21.50 5.32 6.71
C PRO A 689 21.66 5.10 8.22
N LEU A 690 22.80 4.52 8.62
CA LEU A 690 23.14 4.30 10.04
C LEU A 690 23.45 5.60 10.79
N LYS A 691 24.01 6.59 10.10
CA LYS A 691 24.32 7.91 10.65
C LYS A 691 23.29 8.93 10.16
N SER A 692 22.85 9.79 11.06
CA SER A 692 21.92 10.88 10.75
C SER A 692 22.39 12.18 11.39
N PHE A 693 21.90 13.30 10.86
CA PHE A 693 22.24 14.65 11.31
C PHE A 693 20.99 15.32 11.89
N SER A 694 21.19 16.30 12.78
CA SER A 694 20.07 17.12 13.26
C SER A 694 19.48 17.92 12.11
N ARG A 695 18.16 17.83 11.92
CA ARG A 695 17.42 18.57 10.89
C ARG A 695 16.54 19.68 11.48
N GLY A 696 17.00 20.28 12.56
CA GLY A 696 16.39 21.49 13.12
C GLY A 696 15.00 21.31 13.74
N VAL A 697 14.60 20.10 14.14
CA VAL A 697 13.32 19.84 14.81
C VAL A 697 13.49 18.94 16.04
N VAL A 698 12.67 19.16 17.07
CA VAL A 698 12.58 18.27 18.25
C VAL A 698 11.26 17.50 18.20
N LYS A 699 11.32 16.21 18.58
CA LYS A 699 10.15 15.38 18.83
C LYS A 699 9.69 15.61 20.28
N ASN A 700 8.44 16.00 20.49
CA ASN A 700 7.78 16.08 21.80
C ASN A 700 8.47 16.98 22.86
N SER A 701 8.33 18.31 22.75
CA SER A 701 8.74 19.27 23.79
C SER A 701 7.62 20.25 24.14
N THR A 702 7.46 20.62 25.40
CA THR A 702 6.50 21.60 25.92
C THR A 702 7.15 22.98 26.05
N ALA A 703 6.88 23.91 25.11
CA ALA A 703 7.31 25.31 25.21
C ALA A 703 6.35 26.28 24.50
N VAL A 704 6.36 27.54 24.97
CA VAL A 704 5.21 28.45 25.12
C VAL A 704 5.22 29.67 24.16
N LYS A 705 6.02 29.68 23.09
CA LYS A 705 5.93 30.69 22.01
C LYS A 705 6.50 30.14 20.70
N ILE A 706 5.67 30.06 19.66
CA ILE A 706 6.00 29.33 18.42
C ILE A 706 6.19 30.29 17.23
N LEU A 707 7.41 30.37 16.67
CA LEU A 707 7.65 30.94 15.32
C LEU A 707 7.20 29.93 14.25
N PHE A 708 6.67 30.43 13.13
CA PHE A 708 6.17 29.57 12.07
C PHE A 708 7.35 28.79 11.43
N PRO A 709 7.24 27.45 11.29
CA PRO A 709 8.33 26.62 10.77
C PRO A 709 8.58 26.83 9.27
N VAL A 710 9.70 26.28 8.77
CA VAL A 710 9.91 26.11 7.32
C VAL A 710 8.99 24.98 6.85
N VAL A 711 8.12 25.26 5.89
CA VAL A 711 7.08 24.35 5.41
C VAL A 711 7.27 24.11 3.92
N ASP A 712 7.05 22.86 3.48
CA ASP A 712 7.04 22.49 2.06
C ASP A 712 8.38 22.78 1.34
N TYR A 713 9.50 22.71 2.07
CA TYR A 713 10.83 22.93 1.52
C TYR A 713 11.52 21.60 1.21
N ASP A 714 11.58 21.25 -0.07
CA ASP A 714 12.30 20.09 -0.58
C ASP A 714 13.21 20.50 -1.76
N PRO A 715 14.50 20.77 -1.51
CA PRO A 715 15.44 21.19 -2.55
C PRO A 715 15.52 20.24 -3.74
N VAL A 716 15.35 18.93 -3.50
CA VAL A 716 15.43 17.92 -4.57
C VAL A 716 14.24 18.04 -5.50
N GLN A 717 13.04 18.28 -4.97
CA GLN A 717 11.84 18.49 -5.78
C GLN A 717 11.92 19.79 -6.56
N CYS A 718 12.45 20.87 -5.97
CA CYS A 718 12.69 22.12 -6.68
C CYS A 718 13.65 21.92 -7.87
N TYR A 719 14.79 21.27 -7.64
CA TYR A 719 15.75 20.95 -8.68
C TYR A 719 15.16 20.07 -9.78
N LEU A 720 14.39 19.02 -9.42
CA LEU A 720 13.68 18.19 -10.39
C LEU A 720 12.67 18.97 -11.23
N GLN A 721 11.96 19.93 -10.63
CA GLN A 721 11.02 20.79 -11.36
C GLN A 721 11.75 21.65 -12.38
N GLU A 722 12.87 22.27 -12.00
CA GLU A 722 13.70 23.08 -12.90
C GLU A 722 14.20 22.27 -14.09
N LEU A 723 14.77 21.08 -13.86
CA LEU A 723 15.21 20.16 -14.92
C LEU A 723 14.08 19.79 -15.91
N ARG A 724 12.83 19.78 -15.43
CA ARG A 724 11.64 19.31 -16.17
C ARG A 724 10.83 20.42 -16.85
N VAL A 725 11.06 21.70 -16.58
CA VAL A 725 10.27 22.77 -17.21
C VAL A 725 10.33 22.59 -18.73
N SER A 726 9.19 22.69 -19.44
CA SER A 726 9.15 22.65 -20.91
C SER A 726 9.00 24.07 -21.45
N THR A 727 9.79 24.40 -22.48
CA THR A 727 9.79 25.72 -23.14
C THR A 727 8.48 26.04 -23.87
N ALA A 728 7.63 25.05 -24.16
CA ALA A 728 6.36 25.27 -24.86
C ALA A 728 5.33 26.08 -24.05
N LEU A 729 5.36 25.99 -22.72
CA LEU A 729 4.45 26.73 -21.83
C LEU A 729 4.79 28.22 -21.71
N TRP A 730 6.02 28.62 -22.05
CA TRP A 730 6.44 30.02 -22.03
C TRP A 730 5.93 30.84 -23.22
N GLY A 731 5.53 30.18 -24.33
CA GLY A 731 4.97 30.86 -25.50
C GLY A 731 3.61 31.52 -25.25
N GLY A 732 2.91 31.18 -24.15
CA GLY A 732 1.57 31.70 -23.82
C GLY A 732 1.54 32.73 -22.69
N ILE A 733 2.65 32.97 -21.97
CA ILE A 733 2.68 33.84 -20.77
C ILE A 733 3.46 35.14 -21.01
N GLY A 734 3.95 35.39 -22.23
CA GLY A 734 4.74 36.58 -22.60
C GLY A 734 3.99 37.92 -22.66
N GLY A 735 2.84 38.06 -21.99
CA GLY A 735 1.98 39.25 -22.07
C GLY A 735 2.08 40.26 -20.92
N TYR A 736 2.77 39.96 -19.81
CA TYR A 736 2.68 40.80 -18.61
C TYR A 736 4.05 41.17 -18.02
N LEU A 737 4.62 42.28 -18.52
CA LEU A 737 5.33 43.37 -17.80
C LEU A 737 6.37 44.07 -18.70
N PRO A 738 6.59 45.39 -18.57
CA PRO A 738 7.30 46.20 -19.54
C PRO A 738 8.81 45.94 -19.52
N LYS A 739 9.39 45.80 -20.72
CA LYS A 739 10.85 45.74 -20.94
C LYS A 739 11.48 47.07 -20.50
N GLY A 740 12.21 47.05 -19.39
CA GLY A 740 13.21 48.05 -19.03
C GLY A 740 14.61 47.47 -19.23
N GLU A 741 15.48 48.20 -19.92
CA GLU A 741 16.86 47.81 -20.21
C GLU A 741 17.69 47.61 -18.93
N LEU A 742 18.39 46.48 -18.83
CA LEU A 742 19.46 46.24 -17.85
C LEU A 742 20.81 46.36 -18.56
N PRO A 743 21.77 47.13 -18.00
CA PRO A 743 23.08 47.29 -18.60
C PRO A 743 23.94 46.02 -18.42
N SER A 744 24.77 45.77 -19.43
CA SER A 744 25.69 44.64 -19.55
C SER A 744 26.76 44.61 -18.46
N GLY A 745 26.79 43.49 -17.71
CA GLY A 745 27.92 43.07 -16.87
C GLY A 745 27.60 43.01 -15.38
N VAL A 746 27.08 41.87 -14.90
CA VAL A 746 27.04 41.53 -13.46
C VAL A 746 27.28 40.02 -13.28
N GLN A 747 28.31 39.71 -12.47
CA GLN A 747 28.68 38.38 -12.01
C GLN A 747 27.61 37.78 -11.09
N VAL A 748 27.44 36.47 -11.17
CA VAL A 748 26.56 35.63 -10.35
C VAL A 748 27.05 35.68 -8.89
N ILE A 749 26.09 35.89 -7.97
CA ILE A 749 26.23 35.96 -6.50
C ILE A 749 26.98 37.20 -5.96
N SER A 750 26.26 38.31 -5.76
CA SER A 750 26.58 39.24 -4.67
C SER A 750 25.34 39.96 -4.15
N CYS A 751 25.23 39.96 -2.82
CA CYS A 751 24.15 40.49 -2.00
C CYS A 751 23.56 41.85 -2.45
N LEU A 752 22.22 41.94 -2.50
CA LEU A 752 21.46 43.19 -2.38
C LEU A 752 20.29 43.01 -1.37
N PRO A 753 19.84 44.09 -0.69
CA PRO A 753 19.19 44.01 0.61
C PRO A 753 17.71 43.58 0.55
N LEU A 754 17.40 42.57 1.37
CA LEU A 754 16.08 42.00 1.66
C LEU A 754 15.13 43.00 2.35
N GLN A 755 14.31 43.72 1.57
CA GLN A 755 13.07 44.33 2.04
C GLN A 755 11.99 44.18 0.96
N ASP A 756 10.78 43.88 1.41
CA ASP A 756 9.54 43.64 0.65
C ASP A 756 9.32 42.24 0.01
N LEU A 757 8.17 41.64 0.38
CA LEU A 757 7.65 40.30 0.03
C LEU A 757 8.64 39.14 0.23
N VAL A 758 8.57 38.43 1.36
CA VAL A 758 9.50 37.32 1.62
C VAL A 758 8.77 36.20 2.33
N GLY A 759 8.70 35.06 1.65
CA GLY A 759 7.99 33.84 1.98
C GLY A 759 7.87 33.01 0.69
N ASP A 760 7.01 33.44 -0.21
CA ASP A 760 6.90 32.84 -1.55
C ASP A 760 8.08 33.20 -2.45
N ILE A 761 8.69 34.39 -2.24
CA ILE A 761 9.82 34.91 -3.04
C ILE A 761 11.14 34.15 -2.88
N PHE A 762 11.39 33.43 -1.78
CA PHE A 762 12.64 32.65 -1.70
C PHE A 762 12.61 31.40 -2.61
N MET A 763 11.42 30.84 -2.86
CA MET A 763 11.19 29.86 -3.94
C MET A 763 11.08 30.56 -5.30
N TYR A 764 10.49 31.76 -5.35
CA TYR A 764 10.23 32.49 -6.60
C TYR A 764 11.46 33.18 -7.23
N PHE A 765 12.50 33.52 -6.46
CA PHE A 765 13.69 34.22 -6.95
C PHE A 765 14.95 33.34 -7.04
N ALA A 766 15.01 32.19 -6.37
CA ALA A 766 16.05 31.19 -6.64
C ALA A 766 15.84 30.53 -8.02
N CYS A 767 14.58 30.34 -8.44
CA CYS A 767 14.21 29.75 -9.73
C CYS A 767 14.22 30.72 -10.93
N HIS A 768 14.65 31.98 -10.78
CA HIS A 768 14.59 32.95 -11.88
C HIS A 768 15.95 33.59 -12.18
N GLY A 769 16.80 32.79 -12.82
CA GLY A 769 17.97 33.19 -13.58
C GLY A 769 18.35 32.06 -14.52
N LEU A 770 17.93 32.13 -15.79
CA LEU A 770 18.11 31.10 -16.83
C LEU A 770 17.57 29.70 -16.47
N CYS A 771 16.27 29.45 -16.62
CA CYS A 771 15.76 28.07 -16.51
C CYS A 771 16.13 27.27 -17.76
N ASP A 772 17.08 26.35 -17.64
CA ASP A 772 17.35 25.33 -18.65
C ASP A 772 16.38 24.14 -18.52
N ALA A 773 15.77 23.77 -19.65
CA ALA A 773 14.57 22.92 -19.76
C ALA A 773 14.95 21.68 -20.56
N PHE A 774 15.04 20.52 -19.91
CA PHE A 774 15.58 19.29 -20.53
C PHE A 774 14.53 18.20 -20.76
N SER A 775 13.26 18.46 -20.43
CA SER A 775 12.16 17.51 -20.68
C SER A 775 12.03 17.10 -22.15
N ASP A 776 12.48 17.90 -23.10
CA ASP A 776 12.45 17.53 -24.53
C ASP A 776 13.60 16.58 -24.91
N LEU A 777 14.65 16.50 -24.09
CA LEU A 777 15.87 15.71 -24.33
C LEU A 777 15.92 14.44 -23.47
N ALA A 778 15.41 14.51 -22.23
CA ALA A 778 15.55 13.44 -21.23
C ALA A 778 14.28 13.22 -20.40
N LEU A 779 14.26 12.09 -19.71
CA LEU A 779 13.30 11.74 -18.67
C LEU A 779 14.06 11.60 -17.35
N PHE A 780 13.52 12.19 -16.29
CA PHE A 780 14.12 12.17 -14.95
C PHE A 780 13.27 11.35 -14.00
N PHE A 781 13.89 10.48 -13.22
CA PHE A 781 13.22 9.56 -12.30
C PHE A 781 13.88 9.60 -10.92
N TYR A 782 13.08 9.65 -9.86
CA TYR A 782 13.57 9.85 -8.50
C TYR A 782 12.65 9.18 -7.47
N ASP A 783 13.24 8.61 -6.41
CA ASP A 783 12.47 8.16 -5.24
C ASP A 783 12.25 9.33 -4.30
N LYS A 784 11.03 9.88 -4.28
CA LYS A 784 10.66 11.03 -3.43
C LYS A 784 10.84 10.78 -1.93
N HIS A 785 10.98 9.52 -1.51
CA HIS A 785 11.18 9.12 -0.11
C HIS A 785 12.65 8.89 0.22
N GLY A 786 13.44 9.96 0.13
CA GLY A 786 14.83 9.97 0.57
C GLY A 786 15.81 9.28 -0.37
N GLY A 787 15.46 9.10 -1.65
CA GLY A 787 16.41 8.63 -2.66
C GLY A 787 17.64 9.54 -2.74
N GLU A 788 18.80 8.96 -3.01
CA GLU A 788 20.06 9.72 -3.14
C GLU A 788 20.48 9.92 -4.60
N VAL A 789 19.72 9.38 -5.55
CA VAL A 789 20.07 9.38 -6.97
C VAL A 789 18.87 9.80 -7.81
N ILE A 790 19.07 10.75 -8.70
CA ILE A 790 18.15 11.03 -9.82
C ILE A 790 18.66 10.25 -11.03
N ALA A 791 17.84 9.34 -11.54
CA ALA A 791 18.18 8.55 -12.71
C ALA A 791 17.61 9.20 -13.97
N VAL A 792 18.44 9.32 -15.00
CA VAL A 792 18.13 10.04 -16.24
C VAL A 792 18.18 9.08 -17.42
N LEU A 793 17.18 9.17 -18.29
CA LEU A 793 17.11 8.43 -19.54
C LEU A 793 16.96 9.40 -20.72
N TRP A 794 17.83 9.30 -21.70
CA TRP A 794 17.76 10.07 -22.93
C TRP A 794 16.57 9.64 -23.78
N LYS A 795 15.91 10.60 -24.41
CA LYS A 795 14.86 10.33 -25.40
C LYS A 795 15.53 10.00 -26.74
N PRO A 796 15.40 8.78 -27.29
CA PRO A 796 16.15 8.39 -28.49
C PRO A 796 15.87 9.30 -29.70
N LEU A 797 14.61 9.75 -29.86
CA LEU A 797 14.22 10.68 -30.92
C LEU A 797 14.92 12.05 -30.83
N SER A 798 15.32 12.44 -29.62
CA SER A 798 15.98 13.72 -29.39
C SER A 798 17.44 13.72 -29.84
N PHE A 799 18.05 12.55 -29.96
CA PHE A 799 19.44 12.36 -30.43
C PHE A 799 19.56 12.22 -31.95
N GLN A 800 18.45 12.13 -32.68
CA GLN A 800 18.49 12.18 -34.14
C GLN A 800 18.93 13.58 -34.62
N PRO A 801 19.82 13.68 -35.63
CA PRO A 801 20.18 14.95 -36.24
C PRO A 801 18.95 15.69 -36.76
N GLN A 802 18.77 16.94 -36.34
CA GLN A 802 17.64 17.77 -36.76
C GLN A 802 18.11 18.96 -37.60
N PRO A 803 17.32 19.45 -38.56
CA PRO A 803 17.66 20.67 -39.28
C PRO A 803 17.73 21.87 -38.31
N PHE A 804 18.66 22.77 -38.56
CA PHE A 804 18.85 23.96 -37.73
C PHE A 804 17.57 24.80 -37.62
N LYS A 805 17.10 25.00 -36.38
CA LYS A 805 16.05 25.97 -36.04
C LYS A 805 16.45 26.70 -34.77
N VAL A 806 16.33 28.02 -34.77
CA VAL A 806 16.69 28.87 -33.63
C VAL A 806 15.98 28.44 -32.34
N ALA A 807 14.69 28.09 -32.44
CA ALA A 807 13.89 27.64 -31.30
C ALA A 807 14.31 26.27 -30.72
N SER A 808 15.12 25.48 -31.42
CA SER A 808 15.54 24.13 -31.01
C SER A 808 17.03 24.03 -30.65
N MET A 809 17.73 25.15 -30.48
CA MET A 809 19.17 25.16 -30.16
C MET A 809 19.48 24.84 -28.69
N LYS A 810 18.49 24.84 -27.81
CA LYS A 810 18.68 24.61 -26.38
C LYS A 810 19.22 23.21 -26.10
N GLY A 811 20.33 23.11 -25.37
CA GLY A 811 21.02 21.84 -25.12
C GLY A 811 21.56 21.15 -26.38
N ARG A 812 21.65 21.86 -27.52
CA ARG A 812 22.13 21.31 -28.80
C ARG A 812 23.31 22.10 -29.34
N MET A 813 24.18 21.41 -30.07
CA MET A 813 25.25 22.01 -30.86
C MET A 813 25.01 21.80 -32.36
N VAL A 814 25.56 22.69 -33.17
CA VAL A 814 25.53 22.57 -34.62
C VAL A 814 26.72 21.73 -35.07
N THR A 815 26.46 20.75 -35.94
CA THR A 815 27.48 19.96 -36.62
C THR A 815 27.17 19.88 -38.12
N THR A 816 28.13 19.43 -38.91
CA THR A 816 27.96 19.24 -40.35
C THR A 816 27.90 17.75 -40.65
N LEU A 817 26.76 17.28 -41.17
CA LEU A 817 26.56 15.90 -41.60
C LEU A 817 26.21 15.92 -43.09
N ASN A 818 26.97 15.21 -43.93
CA ASN A 818 26.75 15.17 -45.39
C ASN A 818 26.68 16.56 -46.07
N ASN A 819 27.52 17.52 -45.67
CA ASN A 819 27.48 18.94 -46.11
C ASN A 819 26.21 19.72 -45.74
N GLU A 820 25.34 19.19 -44.87
CA GLU A 820 24.19 19.92 -44.32
C GLU A 820 24.43 20.28 -42.84
N LEU A 821 23.98 21.47 -42.44
CA LEU A 821 24.01 21.94 -41.06
C LEU A 821 22.88 21.29 -40.27
N VAL A 822 23.25 20.45 -39.32
CA VAL A 822 22.32 19.74 -38.43
C VAL A 822 22.61 20.04 -36.97
N CYS A 823 21.61 19.92 -36.12
CA CYS A 823 21.72 20.11 -34.68
C CYS A 823 21.60 18.78 -33.95
N ILE A 824 22.58 18.49 -33.11
CA ILE A 824 22.63 17.30 -32.24
C ILE A 824 22.71 17.73 -30.78
N PRO A 825 22.23 16.94 -29.81
CA PRO A 825 22.41 17.24 -28.39
C PRO A 825 23.89 17.40 -28.00
N ASN A 826 24.21 18.45 -27.24
CA ASN A 826 25.54 18.63 -26.67
C ASN A 826 25.57 18.03 -25.26
N VAL A 827 25.85 16.73 -25.17
CA VAL A 827 25.75 15.98 -23.91
C VAL A 827 26.67 16.57 -22.84
N GLU A 828 27.90 16.94 -23.17
CA GLU A 828 28.86 17.49 -22.20
C GLU A 828 28.31 18.78 -21.56
N ALA A 829 27.81 19.70 -22.37
CA ALA A 829 27.20 20.93 -21.85
C ALA A 829 25.93 20.67 -21.03
N ILE A 830 25.08 19.71 -21.45
CA ILE A 830 23.88 19.35 -20.68
C ILE A 830 24.26 18.81 -19.29
N LEU A 831 25.32 18.00 -19.19
CA LEU A 831 25.79 17.46 -17.91
C LEU A 831 26.38 18.56 -17.02
N GLU A 832 27.11 19.52 -17.60
CA GLU A 832 27.59 20.71 -16.88
C GLU A 832 26.40 21.56 -16.36
N ASP A 833 25.37 21.77 -17.19
CA ASP A 833 24.15 22.48 -16.78
C ASP A 833 23.46 21.76 -15.61
N PHE A 834 23.44 20.41 -15.60
CA PHE A 834 22.91 19.65 -14.46
C PHE A 834 23.71 19.93 -13.17
N GLU A 835 25.03 20.01 -13.24
CA GLU A 835 25.88 20.34 -12.08
C GLU A 835 25.65 21.78 -11.59
N VAL A 836 25.61 22.74 -12.52
CA VAL A 836 25.43 24.18 -12.23
C VAL A 836 24.06 24.45 -11.62
N LEU A 837 22.98 23.92 -12.21
CA LEU A 837 21.63 24.06 -11.66
C LEU A 837 21.50 23.41 -10.27
N GLY A 838 22.32 22.39 -10.02
CA GLY A 838 22.30 21.61 -8.79
C GLY A 838 23.32 22.04 -7.75
N GLU A 839 23.94 23.21 -7.86
CA GLU A 839 25.06 23.62 -7.00
C GLU A 839 24.74 23.45 -5.51
N GLY A 840 25.64 22.77 -4.77
CA GLY A 840 25.48 22.45 -3.34
C GLY A 840 24.56 21.27 -3.03
N LEU A 841 23.66 20.90 -3.95
CA LEU A 841 22.79 19.72 -3.88
C LEU A 841 23.37 18.50 -4.61
N VAL A 842 23.90 18.69 -5.82
CA VAL A 842 24.53 17.64 -6.62
C VAL A 842 25.93 17.35 -6.08
N LYS A 843 26.19 16.07 -5.81
CA LYS A 843 27.48 15.58 -5.32
C LYS A 843 28.39 15.15 -6.47
N SER A 844 27.83 14.45 -7.46
CA SER A 844 28.55 13.97 -8.65
C SER A 844 27.59 13.48 -9.72
N ILE A 845 28.00 13.54 -10.98
CA ILE A 845 27.25 12.96 -12.11
C ILE A 845 28.03 11.78 -12.71
N GLU A 846 27.34 10.65 -12.90
CA GLU A 846 27.86 9.44 -13.54
C GLU A 846 27.19 9.27 -14.91
N ALA A 847 27.93 9.50 -15.99
CA ALA A 847 27.46 9.26 -17.36
C ALA A 847 28.00 7.93 -17.90
N ARG A 848 27.10 7.05 -18.35
CA ARG A 848 27.42 5.71 -18.88
C ARG A 848 27.48 5.67 -20.40
N THR A 849 28.45 6.39 -20.96
CA THR A 849 28.61 6.66 -22.41
C THR A 849 28.65 5.44 -23.32
N GLU A 850 28.90 4.24 -22.80
CA GLU A 850 28.82 2.98 -23.54
C GLU A 850 27.40 2.64 -24.05
N LYS A 851 26.36 3.31 -23.54
CA LYS A 851 24.94 2.98 -23.82
C LYS A 851 24.28 3.82 -24.90
N TRP A 852 24.90 4.90 -25.34
CA TRP A 852 24.33 5.76 -26.37
C TRP A 852 25.38 6.25 -27.36
N THR A 853 24.99 6.27 -28.64
CA THR A 853 25.74 6.86 -29.74
C THR A 853 25.04 8.12 -30.19
N ILE A 854 25.81 9.20 -30.35
CA ILE A 854 25.34 10.49 -30.87
C ILE A 854 25.19 10.42 -32.40
#